data_AF-A0A398CQN1-F1
#
_entry.id   AF-A0A398CQN1-F1
#
_cell.length_a   1.000
_cell.length_b   1.000
_cell.length_c   1.000
_cell.angle_alpha   90.00
_cell.angle_beta   90.00
_cell.angle_gamma   90.00
#
_symmetry.space_group_name_H-M   'P 1'
#
loop_
_entity.id
_entity.type
_entity.pdbx_description
1 polymer ?
#
loop_
_entity_poly.entity_id
_entity_poly.type
_entity_poly.pdbx_seq_one_letter_code
_entity_poly.pdbx_strand_id
1 'polypeptide(L)'
;MKRAKAIWPEGMPKPAIPYSPAVRAGDWLFVSGQSASDLTTGLAPEAQVPDAFPHYQNAFRNQAAYLYGRTGQIADAAELPRGQVVRVNQWYRAEMDERYERGSLTVNNKRYVQEKKKFFGDYSPPSTGIGVRNLIVEGAKVEADFTARFASEGERPVPVSAPGLPKPASGYAEGVRLGHWVFLSGDLASDWKGNWGENGYEGELHSLAPEARSSGLYWGDEPVAKQTDYILGRLSKVAEAAGTRLGLAVKAYVYLADPADYVAFEDVWAAWFPDPFEAPARILVPNVEIGAKGCRVEIGMDLLMPEASSSRSAVRGGWMPKSKEPPAMRADDLVFFSGLMATGPEGLAKDAQNAPGLPYFDCPGRKQMAFVLEKAGKIADAAGVEIDQTVKATLYFTDLRYLAGAMQAWEAAFSGLCKPAITIVEINRELWVPGCVVMADLVLYDPRKGEPMARIGMLTPSSNTVLEPVTSKLTAELEGVTVHYSRIRVTAIKLGDDSDRQFSVDAMVEAAKLLADALVDVIVWNGTAGSWLGRDYDIELCRRIREETGIPATTSTLAFEEAYSALKARRIGLVTPYTVDVNERIVERYSLSGIGCAAHRCSGLHVNEQFANVGFEEIGSMIDQVAEAGADAVAVVCTNMNAASLAAAYEEKHGIPVLDSVSVTAWQALRLAAVDASSLANRWGGIFQLK
;
A
#
# COMPACT_ATOMS: atom_id res chain seq x y z
N MET A 1 4.26 -7.67 8.74
CA MET A 1 2.82 -8.00 8.91
C MET A 1 2.15 -8.05 7.54
N LYS A 2 1.50 -9.14 7.11
CA LYS A 2 1.04 -9.30 5.70
C LYS A 2 -0.24 -8.53 5.32
N ARG A 3 -1.09 -8.13 6.27
CA ARG A 3 -2.28 -7.30 6.03
C ARG A 3 -2.37 -6.18 7.08
N ALA A 4 -2.90 -5.03 6.67
CA ALA A 4 -3.17 -3.93 7.59
C ALA A 4 -4.23 -4.34 8.63
N LYS A 5 -4.11 -3.82 9.84
CA LYS A 5 -5.03 -4.09 10.95
C LYS A 5 -5.46 -2.80 11.62
N ALA A 6 -6.76 -2.65 11.84
CA ALA A 6 -7.29 -1.58 12.67
C ALA A 6 -6.88 -1.77 14.14
N ILE A 7 -6.38 -0.72 14.76
CA ILE A 7 -6.13 -0.67 16.20
C ILE A 7 -7.30 0.04 16.87
N TRP A 8 -7.93 -0.65 17.81
CA TRP A 8 -9.07 -0.14 18.55
C TRP A 8 -8.80 -0.27 20.05
N PRO A 9 -8.52 0.83 20.77
CA PRO A 9 -8.39 0.78 22.23
C PRO A 9 -9.67 0.29 22.90
N GLU A 10 -9.53 -0.47 23.97
CA GLU A 10 -10.67 -0.91 24.77
C GLU A 10 -11.45 0.30 25.30
N GLY A 11 -12.79 0.26 25.17
CA GLY A 11 -13.67 1.35 25.62
C GLY A 11 -13.73 2.58 24.71
N MET A 12 -12.96 2.66 23.63
CA MET A 12 -13.05 3.77 22.67
C MET A 12 -14.35 3.70 21.84
N PRO A 13 -15.19 4.75 21.81
CA PRO A 13 -16.43 4.76 21.03
C PRO A 13 -16.18 4.62 19.53
N LYS A 14 -17.05 3.86 18.85
CA LYS A 14 -17.04 3.74 17.39
C LYS A 14 -17.72 4.96 16.76
N PRO A 15 -17.01 5.77 15.95
CA PRO A 15 -17.62 6.87 15.24
C PRO A 15 -18.61 6.34 14.20
N ALA A 16 -19.63 7.12 13.90
CA ALA A 16 -20.56 6.82 12.80
C ALA A 16 -19.90 6.96 11.42
N ILE A 17 -18.77 7.67 11.35
CA ILE A 17 -17.98 7.85 10.13
C ILE A 17 -17.06 6.62 9.96
N PRO A 18 -16.96 6.06 8.75
CA PRO A 18 -16.27 4.79 8.52
C PRO A 18 -14.73 4.91 8.46
N TYR A 19 -14.09 4.98 9.62
CA TYR A 19 -12.64 4.95 9.75
C TYR A 19 -12.16 4.19 11.00
N SER A 20 -10.87 3.83 11.00
CA SER A 20 -10.20 3.22 12.16
C SER A 20 -9.42 4.26 12.97
N PRO A 21 -9.44 4.25 14.33
CA PRO A 21 -8.66 5.17 15.17
C PRO A 21 -7.17 5.14 14.83
N ALA A 22 -6.66 3.95 14.52
CA ALA A 22 -5.38 3.78 13.85
C ALA A 22 -5.36 2.52 12.99
N VAL A 23 -4.41 2.47 12.06
CA VAL A 23 -4.13 1.32 11.19
C VAL A 23 -2.66 0.95 11.34
N ARG A 24 -2.40 -0.31 11.74
CA ARG A 24 -1.06 -0.91 11.76
C ARG A 24 -0.83 -1.65 10.44
N ALA A 25 0.27 -1.37 9.77
CA ALA A 25 0.62 -1.98 8.49
C ALA A 25 2.13 -2.10 8.35
N GLY A 26 2.65 -3.34 8.25
CA GLY A 26 4.10 -3.56 8.32
C GLY A 26 4.69 -3.01 9.62
N ASP A 27 5.72 -2.19 9.48
CA ASP A 27 6.36 -1.45 10.57
C ASP A 27 5.74 -0.08 10.80
N TRP A 28 4.58 0.21 10.22
CA TRP A 28 3.92 1.50 10.31
C TRP A 28 2.71 1.47 11.24
N LEU A 29 2.49 2.59 11.92
CA LEU A 29 1.21 2.92 12.55
C LEU A 29 0.75 4.28 12.05
N PHE A 30 -0.45 4.30 11.47
CA PHE A 30 -1.13 5.51 11.03
C PHE A 30 -2.29 5.80 11.98
N VAL A 31 -2.23 6.88 12.73
CA VAL A 31 -3.28 7.30 13.65
C VAL A 31 -4.17 8.32 12.95
N SER A 32 -5.49 8.11 12.99
CA SER A 32 -6.49 9.04 12.46
C SER A 32 -6.45 10.39 13.19
N GLY A 33 -7.02 11.41 12.57
CA GLY A 33 -7.21 12.72 13.19
C GLY A 33 -7.86 12.62 14.57
N GLN A 34 -7.08 12.91 15.60
CA GLN A 34 -7.55 12.94 16.97
C GLN A 34 -8.01 14.36 17.31
N SER A 35 -9.27 14.51 17.68
CA SER A 35 -9.85 15.74 18.23
C SER A 35 -10.16 15.58 19.72
N ALA A 36 -10.67 16.62 20.37
CA ALA A 36 -11.07 16.57 21.78
C ALA A 36 -12.52 16.12 22.00
N SER A 37 -12.91 15.03 21.33
CA SER A 37 -14.30 14.58 21.24
C SER A 37 -14.48 13.18 21.78
N ASP A 38 -15.60 12.91 22.45
CA ASP A 38 -16.00 11.54 22.82
C ASP A 38 -16.66 10.77 21.64
N LEU A 39 -16.73 11.39 20.46
CA LEU A 39 -17.35 10.89 19.23
C LEU A 39 -18.84 10.53 19.40
N THR A 40 -19.48 10.96 20.49
CA THR A 40 -20.86 10.64 20.85
C THR A 40 -21.68 11.91 21.07
N THR A 41 -21.17 12.85 21.85
CA THR A 41 -21.86 14.10 22.24
C THR A 41 -21.20 15.37 21.68
N GLY A 42 -20.08 15.24 20.97
CA GLY A 42 -19.32 16.36 20.44
C GLY A 42 -18.03 16.55 21.21
N LEU A 43 -17.76 17.75 21.75
CA LEU A 43 -16.60 17.96 22.63
C LEU A 43 -16.75 17.23 23.96
N ALA A 44 -15.72 16.50 24.37
CA ALA A 44 -15.70 15.83 25.67
C ALA A 44 -15.85 16.86 26.82
N PRO A 45 -16.64 16.60 27.87
CA PRO A 45 -16.87 17.54 28.96
C PRO A 45 -15.60 18.12 29.60
N GLU A 46 -14.58 17.29 29.80
CA GLU A 46 -13.27 17.68 30.35
C GLU A 46 -12.42 18.54 29.39
N ALA A 47 -12.76 18.52 28.10
CA ALA A 47 -12.10 19.33 27.07
C ALA A 47 -12.76 20.72 26.90
N GLN A 48 -13.95 20.91 27.49
CA GLN A 48 -14.68 22.17 27.45
C GLN A 48 -14.14 23.16 28.50
N VAL A 49 -14.41 24.45 28.28
CA VAL A 49 -14.24 25.47 29.31
C VAL A 49 -15.62 25.74 29.90
N PRO A 50 -15.81 25.63 31.23
CA PRO A 50 -17.12 25.88 31.83
C PRO A 50 -17.60 27.31 31.59
N ASP A 51 -18.86 27.47 31.17
CA ASP A 51 -19.48 28.78 30.90
C ASP A 51 -19.47 29.71 32.12
N ALA A 52 -19.52 29.15 33.33
CA ALA A 52 -19.44 29.91 34.57
C ALA A 52 -18.04 30.52 34.82
N PHE A 53 -16.98 29.98 34.20
CA PHE A 53 -15.59 30.40 34.42
C PHE A 53 -14.78 30.49 33.10
N PRO A 54 -15.22 31.28 32.11
CA PRO A 54 -14.71 31.24 30.73
C PRO A 54 -13.26 31.74 30.60
N HIS A 55 -12.76 32.48 31.59
CA HIS A 55 -11.42 33.09 31.58
C HIS A 55 -10.40 32.36 32.47
N TYR A 56 -10.83 31.38 33.28
CA TYR A 56 -9.96 30.69 34.23
C TYR A 56 -9.33 29.42 33.66
N GLN A 57 -9.80 28.98 32.50
CA GLN A 57 -9.26 27.83 31.77
C GLN A 57 -8.97 28.22 30.31
N ASN A 58 -8.23 27.37 29.60
CA ASN A 58 -7.89 27.61 28.21
C ASN A 58 -8.34 26.41 27.37
N ALA A 59 -9.27 26.65 26.44
CA ALA A 59 -9.84 25.60 25.60
C ALA A 59 -8.75 24.82 24.82
N PHE A 60 -7.76 25.51 24.23
CA PHE A 60 -6.65 24.85 23.53
C PHE A 60 -5.86 23.90 24.44
N ARG A 61 -5.63 24.28 25.71
CA ARG A 61 -4.96 23.40 26.68
C ARG A 61 -5.79 22.16 26.97
N ASN A 62 -7.05 22.34 27.34
CA ASN A 62 -7.94 21.22 27.74
C ASN A 62 -8.12 20.25 26.57
N GLN A 63 -8.38 20.77 25.37
CA GLN A 63 -8.53 19.97 24.16
C GLN A 63 -7.24 19.25 23.76
N ALA A 64 -6.08 19.91 23.85
CA ALA A 64 -4.79 19.26 23.57
C ALA A 64 -4.48 18.13 24.57
N ALA A 65 -4.75 18.34 25.87
CA ALA A 65 -4.56 17.31 26.89
C ALA A 65 -5.41 16.07 26.61
N TYR A 66 -6.69 16.26 26.25
CA TYR A 66 -7.58 15.15 25.88
C TYR A 66 -7.10 14.42 24.62
N LEU A 67 -6.75 15.17 23.57
CA LEU A 67 -6.22 14.63 22.31
C LEU A 67 -5.01 13.73 22.54
N TYR A 68 -4.03 14.20 23.32
CA TYR A 68 -2.83 13.42 23.66
C TYR A 68 -3.13 12.25 24.59
N GLY A 69 -4.12 12.35 25.47
CA GLY A 69 -4.63 11.23 26.26
C GLY A 69 -5.13 10.09 25.36
N ARG A 70 -5.97 10.40 24.36
CA ARG A 70 -6.46 9.42 23.38
C ARG A 70 -5.36 8.84 22.51
N THR A 71 -4.45 9.70 22.06
CA THR A 71 -3.26 9.27 21.29
C THR A 71 -2.41 8.29 22.11
N GLY A 72 -2.27 8.53 23.41
CA GLY A 72 -1.63 7.61 24.36
C GLY A 72 -2.33 6.26 24.42
N GLN A 73 -3.65 6.23 24.57
CA GLN A 73 -4.43 4.98 24.57
C GLN A 73 -4.28 4.19 23.26
N ILE A 74 -4.27 4.87 22.12
CA ILE A 74 -4.02 4.26 20.80
C ILE A 74 -2.60 3.69 20.72
N ALA A 75 -1.60 4.45 21.16
CA ALA A 75 -0.21 4.00 21.20
C ALA A 75 -0.04 2.77 22.11
N ASP A 76 -0.64 2.79 23.31
CA ASP A 76 -0.59 1.68 24.26
C ASP A 76 -1.27 0.42 23.67
N ALA A 77 -2.44 0.57 23.03
CA ALA A 77 -3.14 -0.53 22.35
C ALA A 77 -2.39 -1.07 21.11
N ALA A 78 -1.56 -0.24 20.48
CA ALA A 78 -0.69 -0.63 19.37
C ALA A 78 0.66 -1.18 19.82
N GLU A 79 0.96 -1.13 21.13
CA GLU A 79 2.29 -1.38 21.71
C GLU A 79 3.38 -0.49 21.11
N LEU A 80 3.03 0.75 20.76
CA LEU A 80 3.93 1.73 20.16
C LEU A 80 4.67 2.56 21.22
N PRO A 81 6.01 2.56 21.23
CA PRO A 81 6.78 3.55 21.98
C PRO A 81 6.51 4.96 21.45
N ARG A 82 6.06 5.89 22.31
CA ARG A 82 5.74 7.29 21.91
C ARG A 82 6.90 8.00 21.20
N GLY A 83 8.13 7.64 21.55
CA GLY A 83 9.35 8.16 20.92
C GLY A 83 9.57 7.70 19.49
N GLN A 84 8.72 6.86 18.90
CA GLN A 84 8.80 6.36 17.52
C GLN A 84 7.77 7.03 16.57
N VAL A 85 7.06 8.06 17.05
CA VAL A 85 6.25 8.92 16.16
C VAL A 85 7.19 9.70 15.25
N VAL A 86 7.07 9.52 13.95
CA VAL A 86 7.96 10.11 12.93
C VAL A 86 7.35 11.28 12.19
N ARG A 87 6.05 11.55 12.32
CA ARG A 87 5.40 12.76 11.79
C ARG A 87 4.15 13.11 12.58
N VAL A 88 3.96 14.41 12.84
CA VAL A 88 2.73 14.96 13.42
C VAL A 88 2.19 16.05 12.49
N ASN A 89 1.03 15.82 11.91
CA ASN A 89 0.29 16.87 11.23
C ASN A 89 -0.80 17.38 12.17
N GLN A 90 -0.94 18.68 12.29
CA GLN A 90 -1.92 19.28 13.17
C GLN A 90 -2.65 20.42 12.47
N TRP A 91 -3.97 20.41 12.60
CA TRP A 91 -4.86 21.39 12.00
C TRP A 91 -5.52 22.20 13.10
N TYR A 92 -5.40 23.51 12.99
CA TYR A 92 -5.97 24.45 13.94
C TYR A 92 -7.20 25.11 13.35
N ARG A 93 -8.27 25.22 14.13
CA ARG A 93 -9.42 26.03 13.71
C ARG A 93 -9.03 27.50 13.74
N ALA A 94 -8.83 28.07 12.55
CA ALA A 94 -8.58 29.47 12.30
C ALA A 94 -9.89 30.25 12.16
N GLU A 95 -9.88 31.53 12.50
CA GLU A 95 -11.04 32.43 12.36
C GLU A 95 -11.17 32.94 10.92
N MET A 96 -11.38 31.99 10.00
CA MET A 96 -11.50 32.23 8.56
C MET A 96 -12.94 32.54 8.13
N ASP A 97 -13.56 33.53 8.78
CA ASP A 97 -14.90 34.00 8.39
C ASP A 97 -14.84 35.02 7.23
N GLU A 98 -15.96 35.64 6.89
CA GLU A 98 -16.04 36.62 5.78
C GLU A 98 -15.09 37.82 5.94
N ARG A 99 -14.63 38.11 7.16
CA ARG A 99 -13.70 39.19 7.50
C ARG A 99 -12.24 38.75 7.49
N TYR A 100 -11.96 37.47 7.26
CA TYR A 100 -10.59 36.96 7.22
C TYR A 100 -9.82 37.51 6.02
N GLU A 101 -8.78 38.28 6.33
CA GLU A 101 -7.81 38.78 5.36
C GLU A 101 -6.71 37.73 5.16
N ARG A 102 -6.40 37.40 3.89
CA ARG A 102 -5.39 36.39 3.55
C ARG A 102 -4.04 36.75 4.18
N GLY A 103 -3.41 35.77 4.83
CA GLY A 103 -2.12 35.95 5.52
C GLY A 103 -2.24 36.44 6.97
N SER A 104 -3.46 36.68 7.48
CA SER A 104 -3.70 36.96 8.89
C SER A 104 -3.39 35.74 9.77
N LEU A 105 -2.90 35.99 10.98
CA LEU A 105 -2.75 34.98 12.01
C LEU A 105 -3.90 35.08 13.01
N THR A 106 -4.75 34.06 13.06
CA THR A 106 -5.89 33.98 13.97
C THR A 106 -5.72 32.90 15.03
N VAL A 107 -4.77 31.98 14.82
CA VAL A 107 -4.51 30.86 15.72
C VAL A 107 -3.48 31.23 16.80
N ASN A 108 -3.79 30.93 18.06
CA ASN A 108 -2.82 30.94 19.16
C ASN A 108 -2.62 29.52 19.71
N ASN A 109 -1.63 28.80 19.18
CA ASN A 109 -1.36 27.41 19.51
C ASN A 109 -0.42 27.21 20.72
N LYS A 110 -0.03 28.27 21.44
CA LYS A 110 0.98 28.20 22.52
C LYS A 110 0.66 27.13 23.57
N ARG A 111 -0.63 26.99 23.95
CA ARG A 111 -1.05 26.00 24.94
C ARG A 111 -1.06 24.57 24.40
N TYR A 112 -1.36 24.39 23.12
CA TYR A 112 -1.22 23.10 22.45
C TYR A 112 0.25 22.63 22.46
N VAL A 113 1.19 23.50 22.09
CA VAL A 113 2.63 23.18 22.08
C VAL A 113 3.14 22.76 23.47
N GLN A 114 2.61 23.37 24.54
CA GLN A 114 2.93 22.99 25.91
C GLN A 114 2.48 21.56 26.25
N GLU A 115 1.25 21.18 25.89
CA GLU A 115 0.76 19.81 26.14
C GLU A 115 1.47 18.78 25.24
N LYS A 116 1.77 19.14 23.99
CA LYS A 116 2.59 18.32 23.09
C LYS A 116 3.95 17.99 23.70
N LYS A 117 4.64 19.00 24.25
CA LYS A 117 5.92 18.81 24.93
C LYS A 117 5.82 17.87 26.14
N LYS A 118 4.72 17.95 26.91
CA LYS A 118 4.50 17.01 28.02
C LYS A 118 4.31 15.57 27.54
N PHE A 119 3.60 15.38 26.42
CA PHE A 119 3.32 14.05 25.88
C PHE A 119 4.58 13.36 25.32
N PHE A 120 5.41 14.09 24.56
CA PHE A 120 6.61 13.54 23.93
C PHE A 120 7.89 13.64 24.79
N GLY A 121 7.86 14.44 25.86
CA GLY A 121 9.01 14.62 26.76
C GLY A 121 10.17 15.33 26.06
N ASP A 122 11.34 14.68 26.05
CA ASP A 122 12.56 15.22 25.43
C ASP A 122 12.59 15.03 23.91
N TYR A 123 11.75 14.15 23.38
CA TYR A 123 11.61 13.97 21.94
C TYR A 123 10.66 15.01 21.35
N SER A 124 10.97 15.50 20.15
CA SER A 124 10.13 16.46 19.43
C SER A 124 9.99 16.01 17.98
N PRO A 125 8.87 15.33 17.63
CA PRO A 125 8.68 14.79 16.30
C PRO A 125 8.57 15.91 15.26
N PRO A 126 8.95 15.63 14.00
CA PRO A 126 8.82 16.62 12.95
C PRO A 126 7.34 16.89 12.70
N SER A 127 7.04 18.16 12.48
CA SER A 127 5.68 18.69 12.66
C SER A 127 5.30 19.68 11.59
N THR A 128 4.04 19.67 11.19
CA THR A 128 3.43 20.62 10.24
C THR A 128 2.15 21.15 10.86
N GLY A 129 1.95 22.47 10.86
CA GLY A 129 0.86 23.13 11.59
C GLY A 129 0.10 24.14 10.76
N ILE A 130 -1.13 23.78 10.37
CA ILE A 130 -1.90 24.54 9.38
C ILE A 130 -3.21 25.03 9.98
N GLY A 131 -3.52 26.31 9.80
CA GLY A 131 -4.83 26.86 10.13
C GLY A 131 -5.85 26.56 9.04
N VAL A 132 -7.01 26.04 9.44
CA VAL A 132 -8.13 25.63 8.57
C VAL A 132 -9.44 26.23 9.08
N ARG A 133 -10.45 26.35 8.23
CA ARG A 133 -11.70 27.02 8.55
C ARG A 133 -12.48 26.28 9.63
N ASN A 134 -12.67 24.97 9.47
CA ASN A 134 -13.42 24.13 10.40
C ASN A 134 -12.80 22.73 10.55
N LEU A 135 -13.13 22.10 11.67
CA LEU A 135 -12.84 20.71 12.00
C LEU A 135 -14.16 19.93 12.12
N ILE A 136 -14.13 18.60 12.04
CA ILE A 136 -15.36 17.79 12.02
C ILE A 136 -16.18 17.85 13.32
N VAL A 137 -15.54 18.22 14.44
CA VAL A 137 -16.22 18.36 15.73
C VAL A 137 -16.46 19.83 16.02
N GLU A 138 -17.73 20.19 16.17
CA GLU A 138 -18.13 21.54 16.55
C GLU A 138 -17.44 21.96 17.86
N GLY A 139 -16.90 23.19 17.89
CA GLY A 139 -16.16 23.71 19.04
C GLY A 139 -14.70 23.22 19.17
N ALA A 140 -14.29 22.19 18.41
CA ALA A 140 -12.89 21.79 18.38
C ALA A 140 -12.00 22.91 17.84
N LYS A 141 -10.84 23.06 18.47
CA LYS A 141 -9.81 24.06 18.17
C LYS A 141 -8.59 23.44 17.51
N VAL A 142 -8.40 22.14 17.69
CA VAL A 142 -7.28 21.40 17.14
C VAL A 142 -7.67 19.95 16.84
N GLU A 143 -7.16 19.44 15.73
CA GLU A 143 -7.14 18.04 15.36
C GLU A 143 -5.70 17.68 14.95
N ALA A 144 -5.22 16.49 15.30
CA ALA A 144 -3.87 16.07 14.90
C ALA A 144 -3.82 14.59 14.56
N ASP A 145 -3.05 14.27 13.52
CA ASP A 145 -2.75 12.91 13.12
C ASP A 145 -1.28 12.57 13.36
N PHE A 146 -1.01 11.27 13.45
CA PHE A 146 0.31 10.77 13.80
C PHE A 146 0.68 9.64 12.84
N THR A 147 1.90 9.70 12.34
CA THR A 147 2.54 8.56 11.68
C THR A 147 3.71 8.13 12.53
N ALA A 148 3.76 6.85 12.84
CA ALA A 148 4.85 6.24 13.59
C ALA A 148 5.40 5.04 12.83
N ARG A 149 6.66 4.72 13.12
CA ARG A 149 7.34 3.56 12.55
C ARG A 149 8.01 2.76 13.67
N PHE A 150 7.62 1.49 13.79
CA PHE A 150 8.24 0.54 14.69
C PHE A 150 9.68 0.31 14.23
N ALA A 151 10.64 0.60 15.11
CA ALA A 151 12.06 0.38 14.84
C ALA A 151 12.54 -0.91 15.49
N SER A 152 13.66 -1.46 15.00
CA SER A 152 14.32 -2.60 15.65
C SER A 152 14.75 -2.27 17.07
N GLU A 153 14.93 -3.29 17.91
CA GLU A 153 15.25 -3.12 19.32
C GLU A 153 16.51 -2.24 19.51
N GLY A 154 16.36 -1.14 20.26
CA GLY A 154 17.43 -0.17 20.51
C GLY A 154 17.51 1.00 19.51
N GLU A 155 16.86 0.90 18.35
CA GLU A 155 16.81 2.00 17.38
C GLU A 155 15.79 3.06 17.80
N ARG A 156 16.16 4.34 17.65
CA ARG A 156 15.35 5.49 18.04
C ARG A 156 15.42 6.57 16.98
N PRO A 157 14.36 7.38 16.80
CA PRO A 157 14.43 8.50 15.89
C PRO A 157 15.50 9.51 16.32
N VAL A 158 16.33 9.91 15.37
CA VAL A 158 17.45 10.83 15.56
C VAL A 158 17.07 12.20 14.99
N PRO A 159 16.99 13.26 15.80
CA PRO A 159 16.79 14.60 15.29
C PRO A 159 17.90 15.01 14.33
N VAL A 160 17.51 15.57 13.19
CA VAL A 160 18.40 16.15 12.19
C VAL A 160 18.22 17.66 12.21
N SER A 161 19.34 18.37 12.19
CA SER A 161 19.39 19.81 12.21
C SER A 161 20.58 20.30 11.40
N ALA A 162 20.34 21.23 10.48
CA ALA A 162 21.43 21.82 9.69
C ALA A 162 22.13 22.94 10.50
N PRO A 163 23.48 22.99 10.50
CA PRO A 163 24.23 24.07 11.11
C PRO A 163 23.87 25.44 10.51
N GLY A 164 23.77 26.47 11.35
CA GLY A 164 23.54 27.84 10.91
C GLY A 164 22.12 28.18 10.45
N LEU A 165 21.20 27.22 10.34
CA LEU A 165 19.80 27.52 10.04
C LEU A 165 19.04 28.03 11.27
N PRO A 166 18.22 29.10 11.11
CA PRO A 166 17.25 29.52 12.12
C PRO A 166 16.38 28.36 12.61
N LYS A 167 16.28 28.22 13.94
CA LYS A 167 15.58 27.13 14.60
C LYS A 167 14.12 27.47 14.87
N PRO A 168 13.18 26.50 14.71
CA PRO A 168 11.78 26.74 14.97
C PRO A 168 11.49 27.29 16.36
N ALA A 169 10.68 28.35 16.43
CA ALA A 169 10.30 28.98 17.71
C ALA A 169 9.58 28.01 18.66
N SER A 170 8.90 26.99 18.11
CA SER A 170 8.19 25.97 18.88
C SER A 170 9.08 24.79 19.32
N GLY A 171 10.37 24.78 18.96
CA GLY A 171 11.35 23.80 19.43
C GLY A 171 11.17 22.38 18.86
N TYR A 172 10.54 22.23 17.69
CA TYR A 172 10.51 20.95 16.98
C TYR A 172 11.76 20.72 16.14
N ALA A 173 12.09 19.46 15.88
CA ALA A 173 13.23 19.08 15.06
C ALA A 173 12.98 19.47 13.59
N GLU A 174 13.97 20.04 12.91
CA GLU A 174 13.87 20.41 11.49
C GLU A 174 13.67 19.17 10.61
N GLY A 175 14.27 18.05 11.00
CA GLY A 175 13.91 16.73 10.52
C GLY A 175 14.21 15.64 11.55
N VAL A 176 13.79 14.42 11.25
CA VAL A 176 14.08 13.24 12.06
C VAL A 176 14.44 12.07 11.14
N ARG A 177 15.51 11.35 11.46
CA ARG A 177 15.91 10.11 10.79
C ARG A 177 15.51 8.90 11.63
N LEU A 178 14.95 7.88 10.99
CA LEU A 178 14.74 6.56 11.59
C LEU A 178 14.96 5.47 10.52
N GLY A 179 15.96 4.62 10.72
CA GLY A 179 16.48 3.72 9.70
C GLY A 179 16.93 4.47 8.45
N HIS A 180 16.43 4.02 7.31
CA HIS A 180 16.64 4.64 6.00
C HIS A 180 15.59 5.69 5.63
N TRP A 181 14.74 6.11 6.57
CA TRP A 181 13.76 7.17 6.36
C TRP A 181 14.19 8.48 7.02
N VAL A 182 13.90 9.60 6.36
CA VAL A 182 14.09 10.96 6.85
C VAL A 182 12.81 11.76 6.69
N PHE A 183 12.30 12.34 7.76
CA PHE A 183 11.06 13.09 7.81
C PHE A 183 11.37 14.55 8.14
N LEU A 184 11.16 15.47 7.19
CA LEU A 184 11.40 16.90 7.36
C LEU A 184 10.12 17.61 7.80
N SER A 185 10.22 18.45 8.81
CA SER A 185 9.10 19.26 9.31
C SER A 185 8.54 20.21 8.26
N GLY A 186 7.33 20.72 8.49
CA GLY A 186 6.85 21.90 7.79
C GLY A 186 7.78 23.06 8.04
N ASP A 187 8.41 23.55 6.98
CA ASP A 187 9.32 24.68 7.02
C ASP A 187 8.70 25.90 6.34
N LEU A 188 9.12 27.07 6.84
CA LEU A 188 8.53 28.37 6.55
C LEU A 188 9.61 29.31 6.05
N ALA A 189 9.21 30.36 5.32
CA ALA A 189 10.10 31.40 4.84
C ALA A 189 10.56 32.39 5.94
N SER A 190 10.78 31.90 7.16
CA SER A 190 11.04 32.70 8.35
C SER A 190 12.43 32.43 8.93
N ASP A 191 12.99 33.46 9.56
CA ASP A 191 14.16 33.38 10.45
C ASP A 191 13.77 33.41 11.94
N TRP A 192 12.46 33.36 12.23
CA TRP A 192 11.84 33.46 13.55
C TRP A 192 12.08 34.79 14.29
N LYS A 193 12.56 35.81 13.57
CA LYS A 193 12.78 37.17 14.09
C LYS A 193 11.99 38.20 13.29
N GLY A 194 12.01 38.08 11.96
CA GLY A 194 11.35 39.02 11.07
C GLY A 194 11.96 40.41 11.12
N ASN A 195 11.11 41.43 11.13
CA ASN A 195 11.48 42.84 11.29
C ASN A 195 11.18 43.38 12.71
N TRP A 196 10.83 42.51 13.65
CA TRP A 196 10.49 42.92 15.01
C TRP A 196 11.72 43.44 15.76
N GLY A 197 11.63 44.67 16.27
CA GLY A 197 12.68 45.31 17.06
C GLY A 197 13.81 45.95 16.23
N GLU A 198 13.68 46.04 14.90
CA GLU A 198 14.60 46.81 14.07
C GLU A 198 14.37 48.33 14.28
N ASN A 199 15.45 49.08 14.54
CA ASN A 199 15.37 50.53 14.76
C ASN A 199 14.92 51.26 13.49
N GLY A 200 13.87 52.08 13.59
CA GLY A 200 13.40 52.94 12.51
C GLY A 200 12.53 52.26 11.45
N TYR A 201 11.96 51.08 11.76
CA TYR A 201 11.04 50.42 10.83
C TYR A 201 9.68 51.16 10.73
N GLU A 202 9.34 51.61 9.53
CA GLU A 202 7.98 52.00 9.12
C GLU A 202 7.46 50.96 8.12
N GLY A 203 6.37 50.23 8.44
CA GLY A 203 5.76 49.24 7.54
C GLY A 203 4.98 48.14 8.28
N GLU A 204 4.58 47.08 7.56
CA GLU A 204 3.86 45.94 8.14
C GLU A 204 4.80 44.91 8.82
N LEU A 205 4.55 44.61 10.09
CA LEU A 205 5.27 43.53 10.81
C LEU A 205 5.14 42.19 10.09
N HIS A 206 6.25 41.48 9.93
CA HIS A 206 6.30 40.14 9.31
C HIS A 206 7.43 39.29 9.91
N SER A 207 7.39 37.99 9.65
CA SER A 207 8.34 36.99 10.15
C SER A 207 9.41 36.58 9.12
N LEU A 208 9.37 37.16 7.91
CA LEU A 208 10.19 36.71 6.79
C LEU A 208 11.70 36.89 7.02
N ALA A 209 12.46 35.85 6.67
CA ALA A 209 13.91 35.93 6.56
C ALA A 209 14.29 36.95 5.47
N PRO A 210 15.37 37.74 5.64
CA PRO A 210 15.78 38.76 4.66
C PRO A 210 15.85 38.26 3.21
N GLU A 211 16.35 37.04 3.00
CA GLU A 211 16.52 36.42 1.68
C GLU A 211 15.20 36.02 1.02
N ALA A 212 14.15 35.81 1.82
CA ALA A 212 12.82 35.44 1.35
C ALA A 212 11.90 36.66 1.12
N ARG A 213 12.39 37.88 1.35
CA ARG A 213 11.60 39.11 1.20
C ARG A 213 11.54 39.54 -0.27
N SER A 214 10.34 39.91 -0.70
CA SER A 214 10.13 40.73 -1.89
C SER A 214 10.36 42.21 -1.55
N SER A 215 10.77 43.00 -2.55
CA SER A 215 10.89 44.45 -2.42
C SER A 215 9.51 45.11 -2.47
N GLY A 216 8.58 44.56 -3.25
CA GLY A 216 7.29 45.18 -3.57
C GLY A 216 7.39 46.48 -4.36
N LEU A 217 8.60 46.88 -4.81
CA LEU A 217 8.86 48.18 -5.45
C LEU A 217 8.66 48.16 -6.97
N TYR A 218 8.72 46.99 -7.59
CA TYR A 218 8.73 46.84 -9.05
C TYR A 218 7.63 45.88 -9.51
N TRP A 219 7.17 46.07 -10.75
CA TRP A 219 6.24 45.16 -11.39
C TRP A 219 6.93 43.81 -11.61
N GLY A 220 6.24 42.71 -11.31
CA GLY A 220 6.78 41.34 -11.46
C GLY A 220 7.50 40.77 -10.23
N ASP A 221 7.44 41.41 -9.06
CA ASP A 221 7.89 40.78 -7.81
C ASP A 221 6.88 39.69 -7.40
N GLU A 222 7.36 38.45 -7.27
CA GLU A 222 6.55 37.28 -6.90
C GLU A 222 6.99 36.76 -5.52
N PRO A 223 6.36 37.21 -4.42
CA PRO A 223 6.82 36.89 -3.07
C PRO A 223 6.83 35.39 -2.79
N VAL A 224 5.83 34.65 -3.27
CA VAL A 224 5.75 33.20 -3.07
C VAL A 224 6.92 32.46 -3.74
N ALA A 225 7.42 32.92 -4.89
CA ALA A 225 8.54 32.28 -5.58
C ALA A 225 9.80 32.35 -4.71
N LYS A 226 10.12 33.54 -4.19
CA LYS A 226 11.26 33.75 -3.27
C LYS A 226 11.13 32.93 -1.99
N GLN A 227 9.94 32.90 -1.40
CA GLN A 227 9.67 32.10 -0.21
C GLN A 227 9.82 30.60 -0.47
N THR A 228 9.33 30.12 -1.62
CA THR A 228 9.42 28.72 -2.04
C THR A 228 10.87 28.30 -2.24
N ASP A 229 11.66 29.08 -2.96
CA ASP A 229 13.07 28.80 -3.21
C ASP A 229 13.89 28.79 -1.90
N TYR A 230 13.63 29.76 -1.03
CA TYR A 230 14.24 29.80 0.31
C TYR A 230 13.91 28.55 1.13
N ILE A 231 12.64 28.12 1.15
CA ILE A 231 12.23 26.92 1.91
C ILE A 231 12.87 25.66 1.32
N LEU A 232 12.86 25.48 0.00
CA LEU A 232 13.50 24.31 -0.64
C LEU A 232 15.02 24.31 -0.40
N GLY A 233 15.67 25.46 -0.44
CA GLY A 233 17.08 25.60 -0.08
C GLY A 233 17.38 25.23 1.38
N ARG A 234 16.47 25.54 2.32
CA ARG A 234 16.58 25.11 3.72
C ARG A 234 16.38 23.62 3.87
N LEU A 235 15.30 23.07 3.29
CA LEU A 235 15.03 21.63 3.33
C LEU A 235 16.17 20.83 2.72
N SER A 236 16.82 21.32 1.65
CA SER A 236 18.02 20.68 1.07
C SER A 236 19.16 20.61 2.08
N LYS A 237 19.46 21.70 2.79
CA LYS A 237 20.51 21.71 3.83
C LYS A 237 20.20 20.74 4.98
N VAL A 238 18.93 20.60 5.37
CA VAL A 238 18.54 19.62 6.41
C VAL A 238 18.66 18.19 5.87
N ALA A 239 18.27 17.93 4.62
CA ALA A 239 18.46 16.64 3.96
C ALA A 239 19.95 16.27 3.85
N GLU A 240 20.81 17.21 3.45
CA GLU A 240 22.27 17.04 3.39
C GLU A 240 22.85 16.73 4.77
N ALA A 241 22.39 17.41 5.82
CA ALA A 241 22.79 17.13 7.21
C ALA A 241 22.34 15.73 7.68
N ALA A 242 21.26 15.17 7.14
CA ALA A 242 20.86 13.78 7.39
C ALA A 242 21.71 12.75 6.61
N GLY A 243 22.48 13.19 5.60
CA GLY A 243 23.19 12.33 4.66
C GLY A 243 22.37 11.92 3.42
N THR A 244 21.33 12.68 3.07
CA THR A 244 20.50 12.46 1.87
C THR A 244 20.35 13.76 1.05
N ARG A 245 19.43 13.78 0.07
CA ARG A 245 19.15 14.93 -0.81
C ARG A 245 17.68 14.99 -1.20
N LEU A 246 17.16 16.16 -1.54
CA LEU A 246 15.74 16.34 -1.91
C LEU A 246 15.30 15.49 -3.11
N GLY A 247 16.21 15.13 -4.02
CA GLY A 247 15.89 14.21 -5.13
C GLY A 247 15.54 12.78 -4.70
N LEU A 248 15.69 12.43 -3.42
CA LEU A 248 15.20 11.18 -2.81
C LEU A 248 13.91 11.38 -2.00
N ALA A 249 13.27 12.55 -2.12
CA ALA A 249 11.95 12.78 -1.58
C ALA A 249 10.91 11.88 -2.25
N VAL A 250 10.01 11.36 -1.42
CA VAL A 250 8.93 10.46 -1.85
C VAL A 250 7.57 11.13 -1.73
N LYS A 251 7.40 12.00 -0.73
CA LYS A 251 6.17 12.74 -0.48
C LYS A 251 6.49 14.18 -0.08
N ALA A 252 5.78 15.13 -0.66
CA ALA A 252 5.79 16.54 -0.28
C ALA A 252 4.39 17.00 0.14
N TYR A 253 4.35 17.73 1.25
CA TYR A 253 3.17 18.36 1.82
C TYR A 253 3.30 19.86 1.65
N VAL A 254 2.49 20.45 0.77
CA VAL A 254 2.57 21.87 0.42
C VAL A 254 1.25 22.56 0.74
N TYR A 255 1.35 23.70 1.40
CA TYR A 255 0.22 24.52 1.83
C TYR A 255 0.40 25.94 1.33
N LEU A 256 -0.60 26.49 0.66
CA LEU A 256 -0.60 27.85 0.12
C LEU A 256 -1.71 28.70 0.75
N ALA A 257 -1.34 29.92 1.18
CA ALA A 257 -2.28 30.89 1.72
C ALA A 257 -3.22 31.47 0.64
N ASP A 258 -2.72 31.63 -0.59
CA ASP A 258 -3.44 32.21 -1.72
C ASP A 258 -3.33 31.32 -2.97
N PRO A 259 -4.44 30.87 -3.58
CA PRO A 259 -4.37 30.13 -4.84
C PRO A 259 -3.83 30.97 -6.02
N ALA A 260 -3.86 32.30 -5.95
CA ALA A 260 -3.26 33.16 -6.97
C ALA A 260 -1.72 32.97 -7.08
N ASP A 261 -1.10 32.48 -6.02
CA ASP A 261 0.35 32.23 -5.93
C ASP A 261 0.78 30.91 -6.61
N TYR A 262 -0.17 30.13 -7.18
CA TYR A 262 0.10 28.81 -7.77
C TYR A 262 1.18 28.82 -8.86
N VAL A 263 1.08 29.75 -9.83
CA VAL A 263 1.96 29.75 -11.01
C VAL A 263 3.41 30.02 -10.60
N ALA A 264 3.62 31.06 -9.80
CA ALA A 264 4.94 31.42 -9.28
C ALA A 264 5.55 30.33 -8.40
N PHE A 265 4.74 29.64 -7.59
CA PHE A 265 5.17 28.45 -6.85
C PHE A 265 5.59 27.32 -7.79
N GLU A 266 4.79 27.02 -8.81
CA GLU A 266 5.03 25.91 -9.74
C GLU A 266 6.28 26.11 -10.62
N ASP A 267 6.59 27.36 -10.98
CA ASP A 267 7.81 27.70 -11.73
C ASP A 267 9.07 27.40 -10.91
N VAL A 268 9.08 27.74 -9.62
CA VAL A 268 10.18 27.39 -8.70
C VAL A 268 10.22 25.87 -8.46
N TRP A 269 9.07 25.24 -8.24
CA TRP A 269 8.99 23.80 -8.05
C TRP A 269 9.61 23.03 -9.22
N ALA A 270 9.31 23.44 -10.46
CA ALA A 270 9.85 22.83 -11.66
C ALA A 270 11.37 23.03 -11.83
N ALA A 271 11.93 24.10 -11.28
CA ALA A 271 13.38 24.30 -11.29
C ALA A 271 14.10 23.33 -10.34
N TRP A 272 13.49 23.03 -9.19
CA TRP A 272 14.01 22.07 -8.20
C TRP A 272 13.75 20.61 -8.60
N PHE A 273 12.62 20.33 -9.25
CA PHE A 273 12.20 19.00 -9.70
C PHE A 273 11.84 19.03 -11.19
N PRO A 274 12.84 19.06 -12.09
CA PRO A 274 12.61 19.25 -13.53
C PRO A 274 11.97 18.04 -14.22
N ASP A 275 12.18 16.83 -13.70
CA ASP A 275 11.51 15.61 -14.17
C ASP A 275 10.33 15.30 -13.23
N PRO A 276 9.07 15.40 -13.70
CA PRO A 276 7.89 15.06 -12.91
C PRO A 276 7.89 13.63 -12.37
N PHE A 277 8.55 12.68 -13.03
CA PHE A 277 8.65 11.29 -12.55
C PHE A 277 9.77 11.09 -11.53
N GLU A 278 10.67 12.07 -11.38
CA GLU A 278 11.65 12.14 -10.31
C GLU A 278 11.27 13.17 -9.23
N ALA A 279 10.14 13.86 -9.37
CA ALA A 279 9.56 14.68 -8.31
C ALA A 279 8.89 13.79 -7.24
N PRO A 280 8.83 14.19 -5.97
CA PRO A 280 8.03 13.48 -4.97
C PRO A 280 6.54 13.53 -5.35
N ALA A 281 5.76 12.55 -4.88
CA ALA A 281 4.31 12.70 -4.88
C ALA A 281 3.94 13.93 -4.04
N ARG A 282 3.00 14.75 -4.48
CA ARG A 282 2.73 16.06 -3.89
C ARG A 282 1.26 16.26 -3.57
N ILE A 283 0.98 16.64 -2.33
CA ILE A 283 -0.28 17.30 -2.00
C ILE A 283 -0.04 18.81 -1.92
N LEU A 284 -0.89 19.57 -2.60
CA LEU A 284 -0.83 21.03 -2.65
C LEU A 284 -2.19 21.57 -2.21
N VAL A 285 -2.28 22.20 -1.05
CA VAL A 285 -3.55 22.61 -0.43
C VAL A 285 -3.67 24.14 -0.44
N PRO A 286 -4.73 24.71 -1.07
CA PRO A 286 -4.92 26.16 -1.11
C PRO A 286 -5.69 26.68 0.11
N ASN A 287 -5.73 28.01 0.24
CA ASN A 287 -6.64 28.74 1.11
C ASN A 287 -6.55 28.33 2.60
N VAL A 288 -5.33 28.23 3.11
CA VAL A 288 -5.06 27.95 4.53
C VAL A 288 -4.34 29.11 5.23
N GLU A 289 -4.27 29.08 6.56
CA GLU A 289 -3.50 30.02 7.36
C GLU A 289 -2.15 29.39 7.66
N ILE A 290 -1.08 30.10 7.28
CA ILE A 290 0.31 29.69 7.45
C ILE A 290 0.83 30.26 8.76
N GLY A 291 1.48 29.43 9.58
CA GLY A 291 1.76 29.72 11.01
C GLY A 291 2.78 30.82 11.32
N ALA A 292 3.12 31.69 10.36
CA ALA A 292 4.03 32.81 10.56
C ALA A 292 3.65 34.00 9.67
N LYS A 293 3.62 35.20 10.27
CA LYS A 293 3.10 36.40 9.60
C LYS A 293 3.91 36.74 8.36
N GLY A 294 3.25 36.96 7.22
CA GLY A 294 3.87 37.24 5.93
C GLY A 294 4.33 36.01 5.13
N CYS A 295 4.37 34.82 5.75
CA CYS A 295 4.61 33.58 5.02
C CYS A 295 3.37 33.20 4.20
N ARG A 296 3.58 32.79 2.96
CA ARG A 296 2.54 32.43 1.98
C ARG A 296 2.50 30.93 1.69
N VAL A 297 3.59 30.23 2.01
CA VAL A 297 3.78 28.82 1.73
C VAL A 297 4.45 28.11 2.91
N GLU A 298 4.04 26.87 3.19
CA GLU A 298 4.70 25.94 4.10
C GLU A 298 4.93 24.61 3.36
N ILE A 299 6.14 24.04 3.48
CA ILE A 299 6.53 22.81 2.80
C ILE A 299 7.16 21.83 3.80
N GLY A 300 6.65 20.60 3.84
CA GLY A 300 7.29 19.46 4.52
C GLY A 300 7.54 18.31 3.55
N MET A 301 8.50 17.43 3.85
CA MET A 301 8.85 16.32 2.96
C MET A 301 9.23 15.05 3.72
N ASP A 302 8.94 13.90 3.12
CA ASP A 302 9.46 12.59 3.54
C ASP A 302 10.44 12.10 2.46
N LEU A 303 11.58 11.56 2.89
CA LEU A 303 12.70 11.18 2.03
C LEU A 303 13.25 9.82 2.44
N LEU A 304 13.95 9.20 1.49
CA LEU A 304 14.78 8.02 1.74
C LEU A 304 16.26 8.41 1.85
N MET A 305 17.00 7.61 2.60
CA MET A 305 18.46 7.60 2.56
C MET A 305 18.96 6.96 1.25
N PRO A 306 20.18 7.28 0.76
CA PRO A 306 20.70 6.76 -0.51
C PRO A 306 20.70 5.24 -0.63
N GLU A 307 20.97 4.51 0.46
CA GLU A 307 20.96 3.05 0.51
C GLU A 307 19.59 2.42 0.15
N ALA A 308 18.50 3.18 0.30
CA ALA A 308 17.15 2.73 -0.04
C ALA A 308 16.61 3.36 -1.34
N SER A 309 17.45 4.05 -2.13
CA SER A 309 16.99 4.75 -3.33
C SER A 309 16.33 3.84 -4.37
N SER A 310 16.69 2.55 -4.40
CA SER A 310 16.12 1.54 -5.31
C SER A 310 14.67 1.14 -4.96
N SER A 311 14.20 1.46 -3.75
CA SER A 311 12.81 1.20 -3.36
C SER A 311 11.86 2.30 -3.83
N ARG A 312 12.41 3.47 -4.22
CA ARG A 312 11.68 4.63 -4.74
C ARG A 312 11.39 4.48 -6.23
N SER A 313 10.12 4.60 -6.62
CA SER A 313 9.74 4.61 -8.04
C SER A 313 8.40 5.32 -8.27
N ALA A 314 8.33 6.22 -9.24
CA ALA A 314 7.07 6.84 -9.64
C ALA A 314 6.13 5.82 -10.31
N VAL A 315 4.85 5.89 -9.96
CA VAL A 315 3.80 5.13 -10.63
C VAL A 315 3.56 5.74 -12.00
N ARG A 316 3.53 4.91 -13.04
CA ARG A 316 3.33 5.32 -14.43
C ARG A 316 2.00 4.76 -14.94
N GLY A 317 1.03 5.64 -15.19
CA GLY A 317 -0.29 5.27 -15.74
C GLY A 317 -1.45 5.44 -14.77
N GLY A 318 -2.61 4.92 -15.14
CA GLY A 318 -3.88 5.06 -14.40
C GLY A 318 -4.53 6.42 -14.59
N TRP A 319 -3.91 7.47 -14.05
CA TRP A 319 -4.30 8.87 -14.21
C TRP A 319 -3.07 9.76 -14.06
N MET A 320 -3.05 10.95 -14.67
CA MET A 320 -1.93 11.89 -14.57
C MET A 320 -2.40 13.23 -14.00
N PRO A 321 -1.68 13.79 -13.00
CA PRO A 321 -1.88 15.17 -12.57
C PRO A 321 -1.68 16.15 -13.72
N LYS A 322 -2.37 17.29 -13.66
CA LYS A 322 -2.12 18.42 -14.57
C LYS A 322 -0.86 19.22 -14.17
N SER A 323 -0.44 19.06 -12.92
CA SER A 323 0.75 19.64 -12.30
C SER A 323 2.00 18.79 -12.53
N LYS A 324 3.19 19.32 -12.22
CA LYS A 324 4.49 18.66 -12.50
C LYS A 324 4.92 17.71 -11.36
N GLU A 325 4.18 16.62 -11.20
CA GLU A 325 4.49 15.54 -10.27
C GLU A 325 3.93 14.19 -10.77
N PRO A 326 4.35 13.04 -10.20
CA PRO A 326 3.77 11.77 -10.59
C PRO A 326 2.40 11.60 -9.92
N PRO A 327 1.52 10.72 -10.44
CA PRO A 327 0.24 10.43 -9.78
C PRO A 327 0.41 9.82 -8.39
N ALA A 328 1.45 9.01 -8.23
CA ALA A 328 1.87 8.46 -6.96
C ALA A 328 3.36 8.11 -7.01
N MET A 329 3.98 8.02 -5.84
CA MET A 329 5.36 7.62 -5.64
C MET A 329 5.38 6.42 -4.71
N ARG A 330 5.99 5.32 -5.17
CA ARG A 330 6.27 4.17 -4.33
C ARG A 330 7.56 4.39 -3.57
N ALA A 331 7.60 3.95 -2.32
CA ALA A 331 8.80 3.86 -1.50
C ALA A 331 8.63 2.70 -0.51
N ASP A 332 9.53 1.73 -0.57
CA ASP A 332 9.43 0.46 0.18
C ASP A 332 8.07 -0.25 -0.01
N ASP A 333 7.36 -0.41 1.11
CA ASP A 333 6.05 -1.01 1.33
C ASP A 333 4.92 0.03 1.32
N LEU A 334 5.20 1.29 0.94
CA LEU A 334 4.20 2.35 0.84
C LEU A 334 4.08 2.92 -0.57
N VAL A 335 2.87 3.35 -0.92
CA VAL A 335 2.57 4.11 -2.14
C VAL A 335 1.88 5.41 -1.74
N PHE A 336 2.55 6.54 -1.98
CA PHE A 336 2.10 7.88 -1.64
C PHE A 336 1.45 8.54 -2.84
N PHE A 337 0.20 8.96 -2.72
CA PHE A 337 -0.51 9.60 -3.82
C PHE A 337 -0.21 11.09 -3.87
N SER A 338 -0.25 11.66 -5.08
CA SER A 338 -0.41 13.11 -5.25
C SER A 338 -1.88 13.49 -5.05
N GLY A 339 -2.15 14.77 -4.75
CA GLY A 339 -3.49 15.23 -4.41
C GLY A 339 -4.53 14.93 -5.49
N LEU A 340 -5.61 14.26 -5.11
CA LEU A 340 -6.69 13.88 -6.01
C LEU A 340 -7.93 14.75 -5.81
N MET A 341 -8.49 15.22 -6.93
CA MET A 341 -9.79 15.89 -7.00
C MET A 341 -10.61 15.25 -8.12
N ALA A 342 -11.91 15.53 -8.16
CA ALA A 342 -12.83 15.04 -9.19
C ALA A 342 -12.66 15.75 -10.55
N THR A 343 -11.43 15.88 -11.03
CA THR A 343 -11.07 16.63 -12.23
C THR A 343 -11.05 15.78 -13.49
N GLY A 344 -11.53 16.38 -14.59
CA GLY A 344 -11.40 15.91 -15.97
C GLY A 344 -10.62 16.91 -16.85
N PRO A 345 -10.66 16.75 -18.18
CA PRO A 345 -9.87 17.58 -19.11
C PRO A 345 -10.17 19.08 -19.03
N GLU A 346 -11.43 19.47 -18.82
CA GLU A 346 -11.89 20.86 -18.87
C GLU A 346 -12.25 21.47 -17.49
N GLY A 347 -11.99 20.76 -16.38
CA GLY A 347 -12.39 21.22 -15.03
C GLY A 347 -12.96 20.09 -14.19
N LEU A 348 -14.02 20.35 -13.41
CA LEU A 348 -14.76 19.32 -12.69
C LEU A 348 -15.29 18.27 -13.69
N ALA A 349 -15.04 16.99 -13.44
CA ALA A 349 -15.39 15.89 -14.33
C ALA A 349 -16.91 15.80 -14.53
N LYS A 350 -17.37 15.52 -15.76
CA LYS A 350 -18.80 15.49 -16.12
C LYS A 350 -19.61 14.56 -15.22
N ASP A 351 -19.09 13.37 -14.93
CA ASP A 351 -19.79 12.38 -14.08
C ASP A 351 -19.83 12.79 -12.59
N ALA A 352 -18.97 13.73 -12.22
CA ALA A 352 -18.89 14.30 -10.88
C ALA A 352 -19.67 15.62 -10.74
N GLN A 353 -20.23 16.17 -11.83
CA GLN A 353 -21.08 17.35 -11.84
C GLN A 353 -22.52 17.00 -11.44
N ASN A 354 -23.23 17.96 -10.85
CA ASN A 354 -24.68 17.84 -10.70
C ASN A 354 -25.36 17.98 -12.06
N ALA A 355 -26.56 17.40 -12.20
CA ALA A 355 -27.40 17.58 -13.37
C ALA A 355 -27.61 19.08 -13.65
N PRO A 356 -27.36 19.56 -14.89
CA PRO A 356 -27.53 20.97 -15.24
C PRO A 356 -28.93 21.49 -14.91
N GLY A 357 -29.02 22.63 -14.22
CA GLY A 357 -30.29 23.23 -13.80
C GLY A 357 -30.99 22.54 -12.61
N LEU A 358 -30.45 21.44 -12.07
CA LEU A 358 -31.05 20.65 -10.99
C LEU A 358 -30.10 20.50 -9.77
N PRO A 359 -29.66 21.61 -9.13
CA PRO A 359 -28.58 21.59 -8.14
C PRO A 359 -28.90 20.79 -6.86
N TYR A 360 -30.17 20.50 -6.58
CA TYR A 360 -30.63 19.83 -5.35
C TYR A 360 -31.01 18.35 -5.54
N PHE A 361 -30.90 17.82 -6.76
CA PHE A 361 -31.29 16.43 -7.09
C PHE A 361 -30.13 15.43 -6.93
N ASP A 362 -28.92 15.95 -6.73
CA ASP A 362 -27.69 15.19 -6.61
C ASP A 362 -27.03 15.41 -5.24
N CYS A 363 -26.10 14.52 -4.89
CA CYS A 363 -25.25 14.65 -3.72
C CYS A 363 -23.80 14.89 -4.17
N PRO A 364 -23.32 16.16 -4.26
CA PRO A 364 -22.01 16.49 -4.80
C PRO A 364 -20.87 15.75 -4.11
N GLY A 365 -20.88 15.71 -2.78
CA GLY A 365 -19.87 15.02 -1.99
C GLY A 365 -19.77 13.53 -2.36
N ARG A 366 -20.90 12.86 -2.57
CA ARG A 366 -20.94 11.45 -2.97
C ARG A 366 -20.38 11.25 -4.38
N LYS A 367 -20.85 12.03 -5.36
CA LYS A 367 -20.41 11.90 -6.76
C LYS A 367 -18.93 12.19 -6.92
N GLN A 368 -18.44 13.26 -6.28
CA GLN A 368 -17.04 13.64 -6.37
C GLN A 368 -16.12 12.68 -5.63
N MET A 369 -16.50 12.22 -4.43
CA MET A 369 -15.69 11.20 -3.73
C MET A 369 -15.65 9.88 -4.49
N ALA A 370 -16.77 9.42 -5.05
CA ALA A 370 -16.79 8.21 -5.88
C ALA A 370 -15.83 8.34 -7.09
N PHE A 371 -15.84 9.48 -7.78
CA PHE A 371 -14.93 9.74 -8.89
C PHE A 371 -13.45 9.81 -8.44
N VAL A 372 -13.19 10.43 -7.29
CA VAL A 372 -11.84 10.48 -6.70
C VAL A 372 -11.33 9.07 -6.37
N LEU A 373 -12.18 8.22 -5.78
CA LEU A 373 -11.83 6.84 -5.45
C LEU A 373 -11.66 5.95 -6.68
N GLU A 374 -12.47 6.14 -7.73
CA GLU A 374 -12.28 5.46 -9.02
C GLU A 374 -10.92 5.84 -9.66
N LYS A 375 -10.59 7.14 -9.62
CA LYS A 375 -9.30 7.65 -10.09
C LYS A 375 -8.15 7.07 -9.26
N ALA A 376 -8.32 7.01 -7.94
CA ALA A 376 -7.33 6.40 -7.05
C ALA A 376 -7.13 4.90 -7.35
N GLY A 377 -8.22 4.16 -7.61
CA GLY A 377 -8.19 2.76 -8.02
C GLY A 377 -7.36 2.55 -9.28
N LYS A 378 -7.58 3.35 -10.34
CA LYS A 378 -6.77 3.27 -11.57
C LYS A 378 -5.27 3.49 -11.34
N ILE A 379 -4.91 4.39 -10.42
CA ILE A 379 -3.50 4.63 -10.04
C ILE A 379 -2.96 3.46 -9.20
N ALA A 380 -3.78 2.91 -8.29
CA ALA A 380 -3.45 1.75 -7.48
C ALA A 380 -3.17 0.54 -8.39
N ASP A 381 -4.05 0.24 -9.34
CA ASP A 381 -3.89 -0.84 -10.33
C ASP A 381 -2.56 -0.67 -11.11
N ALA A 382 -2.24 0.55 -11.53
CA ALA A 382 -0.99 0.87 -12.22
C ALA A 382 0.26 0.71 -11.31
N ALA A 383 0.08 0.84 -10.00
CA ALA A 383 1.10 0.55 -8.99
C ALA A 383 1.13 -0.94 -8.57
N GLY A 384 0.25 -1.75 -9.15
CA GLY A 384 0.07 -3.18 -8.87
C GLY A 384 -0.57 -3.47 -7.52
N VAL A 385 -1.18 -2.49 -6.85
CA VAL A 385 -1.87 -2.62 -5.55
C VAL A 385 -3.36 -2.33 -5.71
N GLU A 386 -4.16 -2.76 -4.75
CA GLU A 386 -5.59 -2.48 -4.73
C GLU A 386 -5.89 -1.23 -3.89
N ILE A 387 -6.95 -0.49 -4.24
CA ILE A 387 -7.33 0.71 -3.50
C ILE A 387 -7.67 0.40 -2.04
N ASP A 388 -8.21 -0.78 -1.75
CA ASP A 388 -8.56 -1.24 -0.40
C ASP A 388 -7.34 -1.38 0.54
N GLN A 389 -6.13 -1.36 -0.02
CA GLN A 389 -4.86 -1.33 0.72
C GLN A 389 -4.53 0.07 1.26
N THR A 390 -5.45 1.04 1.15
CA THR A 390 -5.29 2.37 1.74
C THR A 390 -5.21 2.27 3.26
N VAL A 391 -4.13 2.80 3.84
CA VAL A 391 -3.88 2.77 5.29
C VAL A 391 -4.03 4.14 5.94
N LYS A 392 -3.81 5.21 5.18
CA LYS A 392 -4.00 6.59 5.65
C LYS A 392 -4.62 7.45 4.56
N ALA A 393 -5.50 8.37 4.96
CA ALA A 393 -6.02 9.42 4.11
C ALA A 393 -6.15 10.76 4.84
N THR A 394 -5.96 11.86 4.12
CA THR A 394 -6.36 13.21 4.58
C THR A 394 -7.31 13.81 3.57
N LEU A 395 -8.48 14.24 4.02
CA LEU A 395 -9.57 14.74 3.19
C LEU A 395 -9.80 16.23 3.47
N TYR A 396 -9.62 17.04 2.44
CA TYR A 396 -9.80 18.49 2.48
C TYR A 396 -11.11 18.86 1.81
N PHE A 397 -12.06 19.42 2.56
CA PHE A 397 -13.35 19.88 2.06
C PHE A 397 -13.38 21.39 1.93
N THR A 398 -14.11 21.87 0.93
CA THR A 398 -14.51 23.30 0.83
C THR A 398 -15.63 23.64 1.80
N ASP A 399 -16.44 22.64 2.15
CA ASP A 399 -17.55 22.73 3.10
C ASP A 399 -17.87 21.34 3.66
N LEU A 400 -17.86 21.19 4.98
CA LEU A 400 -18.11 19.91 5.64
C LEU A 400 -19.54 19.39 5.48
N ARG A 401 -20.49 20.20 4.96
CA ARG A 401 -21.82 19.71 4.59
C ARG A 401 -21.77 18.65 3.47
N TYR A 402 -20.70 18.58 2.69
CA TYR A 402 -20.50 17.53 1.68
C TYR A 402 -19.99 16.21 2.26
N LEU A 403 -19.54 16.19 3.52
CA LEU A 403 -18.90 15.05 4.15
C LEU A 403 -19.80 13.80 4.17
N ALA A 404 -21.05 13.94 4.60
CA ALA A 404 -21.95 12.79 4.74
C ALA A 404 -22.12 12.03 3.41
N GLY A 405 -22.27 12.76 2.30
CA GLY A 405 -22.32 12.16 0.97
C GLY A 405 -21.01 11.50 0.56
N ALA A 406 -19.89 12.17 0.79
CA ALA A 406 -18.56 11.62 0.50
C ALA A 406 -18.31 10.30 1.27
N MET A 407 -18.73 10.24 2.53
CA MET A 407 -18.57 9.05 3.37
C MET A 407 -19.43 7.86 2.93
N GLN A 408 -20.54 8.09 2.21
CA GLN A 408 -21.28 6.99 1.57
C GLN A 408 -20.47 6.33 0.45
N ALA A 409 -19.78 7.13 -0.38
CA ALA A 409 -18.89 6.60 -1.41
C ALA A 409 -17.64 5.95 -0.80
N TRP A 410 -17.12 6.53 0.29
CA TRP A 410 -16.00 5.98 1.06
C TRP A 410 -16.31 4.59 1.62
N GLU A 411 -17.45 4.42 2.31
CA GLU A 411 -17.86 3.11 2.85
C GLU A 411 -17.97 2.04 1.77
N ALA A 412 -18.44 2.41 0.57
CA ALA A 412 -18.55 1.49 -0.56
C ALA A 412 -17.17 1.02 -1.05
N ALA A 413 -16.15 1.88 -1.04
CA ALA A 413 -14.79 1.53 -1.44
C ALA A 413 -14.01 0.78 -0.35
N PHE A 414 -14.32 1.03 0.94
CA PHE A 414 -13.61 0.47 2.09
C PHE A 414 -14.54 -0.32 3.01
N SER A 415 -15.18 -1.35 2.45
CA SER A 415 -16.19 -2.17 3.16
C SER A 415 -15.59 -3.23 4.11
N GLY A 416 -14.26 -3.41 4.08
CA GLY A 416 -13.55 -4.37 4.93
C GLY A 416 -13.52 -3.99 6.42
N LEU A 417 -13.10 -4.94 7.27
CA LEU A 417 -12.97 -4.74 8.72
C LEU A 417 -11.88 -3.73 9.09
N CYS A 418 -10.85 -3.57 8.26
CA CYS A 418 -9.77 -2.59 8.44
C CYS A 418 -10.01 -1.38 7.53
N LYS A 419 -10.67 -0.35 8.07
CA LYS A 419 -10.90 0.92 7.36
C LYS A 419 -9.66 1.81 7.46
N PRO A 420 -9.35 2.66 6.47
CA PRO A 420 -8.18 3.53 6.54
C PRO A 420 -8.22 4.46 7.75
N ALA A 421 -7.05 4.86 8.25
CA ALA A 421 -6.96 5.97 9.18
C ALA A 421 -7.24 7.27 8.41
N ILE A 422 -8.14 8.13 8.88
CA ILE A 422 -8.51 9.36 8.17
C ILE A 422 -8.37 10.60 9.04
N THR A 423 -8.05 11.71 8.40
CA THR A 423 -8.16 13.07 8.94
C THR A 423 -9.02 13.88 8.00
N ILE A 424 -9.98 14.65 8.53
CA ILE A 424 -10.93 15.43 7.72
C ILE A 424 -10.93 16.89 8.20
N VAL A 425 -10.75 17.83 7.27
CA VAL A 425 -10.75 19.26 7.60
C VAL A 425 -11.46 20.09 6.53
N GLU A 426 -11.93 21.27 6.92
CA GLU A 426 -12.48 22.27 6.00
C GLU A 426 -11.44 23.36 5.72
N ILE A 427 -10.98 23.48 4.48
CA ILE A 427 -10.16 24.62 4.05
C ILE A 427 -11.03 25.85 3.80
N ASN A 428 -10.44 27.02 3.61
CA ASN A 428 -11.23 28.20 3.28
C ASN A 428 -11.61 28.22 1.78
N ARG A 429 -12.79 28.75 1.47
CA ARG A 429 -13.25 29.06 0.10
C ARG A 429 -13.25 27.85 -0.85
N GLU A 430 -12.22 27.69 -1.68
CA GLU A 430 -12.24 26.82 -2.87
C GLU A 430 -11.00 25.94 -3.02
N LEU A 431 -11.11 24.90 -3.84
CA LEU A 431 -9.99 24.09 -4.33
C LEU A 431 -9.48 24.61 -5.67
N TRP A 432 -8.39 24.03 -6.20
CA TRP A 432 -7.73 24.49 -7.43
C TRP A 432 -8.62 24.50 -8.67
N VAL A 433 -9.60 23.60 -8.73
CA VAL A 433 -10.54 23.51 -9.85
C VAL A 433 -11.92 23.91 -9.35
N PRO A 434 -12.50 25.01 -9.87
CA PRO A 434 -13.84 25.46 -9.49
C PRO A 434 -14.87 24.34 -9.55
N GLY A 435 -15.71 24.27 -8.52
CA GLY A 435 -16.74 23.24 -8.35
C GLY A 435 -16.25 21.93 -7.72
N CYS A 436 -14.95 21.67 -7.64
CA CYS A 436 -14.45 20.58 -6.80
C CYS A 436 -14.67 20.91 -5.32
N VAL A 437 -15.28 19.99 -4.58
CA VAL A 437 -15.64 20.19 -3.16
C VAL A 437 -14.79 19.39 -2.19
N VAL A 438 -14.07 18.38 -2.68
CA VAL A 438 -13.18 17.52 -1.89
C VAL A 438 -11.89 17.25 -2.63
N MET A 439 -10.78 17.28 -1.89
CA MET A 439 -9.46 16.81 -2.31
C MET A 439 -8.98 15.72 -1.34
N ALA A 440 -8.44 14.62 -1.87
CA ALA A 440 -7.95 13.50 -1.09
C ALA A 440 -6.43 13.34 -1.25
N ASP A 441 -5.77 13.11 -0.13
CA ASP A 441 -4.40 12.59 -0.05
C ASP A 441 -4.45 11.17 0.51
N LEU A 442 -3.80 10.20 -0.16
CA LEU A 442 -3.89 8.77 0.16
C LEU A 442 -2.50 8.15 0.31
N VAL A 443 -2.37 7.21 1.24
CA VAL A 443 -1.21 6.33 1.37
C VAL A 443 -1.70 4.89 1.42
N LEU A 444 -1.17 4.06 0.53
CA LEU A 444 -1.45 2.62 0.45
C LEU A 444 -0.26 1.82 0.99
N TYR A 445 -0.56 0.66 1.57
CA TYR A 445 0.44 -0.29 2.05
C TYR A 445 0.52 -1.51 1.13
N ASP A 446 1.71 -1.75 0.57
CA ASP A 446 2.03 -2.94 -0.19
C ASP A 446 2.89 -3.92 0.63
N PRO A 447 2.31 -5.00 1.17
CA PRO A 447 3.03 -5.98 1.98
C PRO A 447 4.10 -6.76 1.22
N ARG A 448 4.15 -6.69 -0.12
CA ARG A 448 5.03 -7.52 -0.95
C ARG A 448 6.50 -7.10 -0.94
N LYS A 449 6.89 -5.97 -0.32
CA LYS A 449 8.27 -5.44 -0.46
C LYS A 449 9.10 -5.31 0.83
N GLY A 450 8.64 -5.83 1.97
CA GLY A 450 9.43 -5.93 3.20
C GLY A 450 10.30 -7.20 3.28
N GLU A 451 10.98 -7.56 2.18
CA GLU A 451 11.39 -8.93 1.78
C GLU A 451 10.21 -9.79 1.31
N PRO A 452 10.07 -10.10 -0.01
CA PRO A 452 9.08 -11.05 -0.46
C PRO A 452 9.56 -12.46 -0.08
N MET A 453 9.18 -12.92 1.10
CA MET A 453 9.13 -14.35 1.37
C MET A 453 7.84 -14.91 0.76
N ALA A 454 7.87 -15.34 -0.50
CA ALA A 454 6.79 -16.11 -1.10
C ALA A 454 6.67 -17.45 -0.35
N ARG A 455 5.53 -17.67 0.30
CA ARG A 455 5.23 -18.89 1.05
C ARG A 455 4.26 -19.72 0.25
N ILE A 456 4.71 -20.84 -0.30
CA ILE A 456 3.88 -21.71 -1.10
C ILE A 456 3.37 -22.86 -0.21
N GLY A 457 2.05 -22.99 -0.09
CA GLY A 457 1.40 -24.09 0.60
C GLY A 457 1.17 -25.28 -0.33
N MET A 458 1.67 -26.45 0.03
CA MET A 458 1.63 -27.67 -0.76
C MET A 458 0.80 -28.73 -0.03
N LEU A 459 -0.45 -28.92 -0.48
CA LEU A 459 -1.25 -30.07 -0.09
C LEU A 459 -0.68 -31.32 -0.76
N THR A 460 -0.36 -32.33 0.04
CA THR A 460 0.48 -33.46 -0.37
C THR A 460 -0.14 -34.80 0.01
N PRO A 461 -0.19 -35.79 -0.89
CA PRO A 461 -0.55 -37.17 -0.54
C PRO A 461 0.35 -37.71 0.59
N SER A 462 -0.22 -38.33 1.61
CA SER A 462 0.52 -38.76 2.82
C SER A 462 1.67 -39.71 2.54
N SER A 463 1.55 -40.51 1.47
CA SER A 463 2.56 -41.50 1.05
C SER A 463 3.53 -40.98 -0.03
N ASN A 464 3.41 -39.71 -0.44
CA ASN A 464 4.34 -39.10 -1.38
C ASN A 464 5.65 -38.72 -0.67
N THR A 465 6.76 -39.17 -1.25
CA THR A 465 8.13 -38.98 -0.74
C THR A 465 9.05 -38.27 -1.75
N VAL A 466 8.60 -38.06 -2.99
CA VAL A 466 9.38 -37.36 -4.04
C VAL A 466 9.10 -35.86 -4.05
N LEU A 467 7.84 -35.46 -3.89
CA LEU A 467 7.41 -34.07 -4.03
C LEU A 467 8.17 -33.13 -3.10
N GLU A 468 8.16 -33.37 -1.78
CA GLU A 468 8.72 -32.41 -0.84
C GLU A 468 10.23 -32.19 -1.04
N PRO A 469 11.06 -33.24 -1.18
CA PRO A 469 12.49 -33.06 -1.44
C PRO A 469 12.78 -32.38 -2.78
N VAL A 470 12.06 -32.73 -3.85
CA VAL A 470 12.27 -32.16 -5.18
C VAL A 470 11.86 -30.69 -5.21
N THR A 471 10.66 -30.37 -4.74
CA THR A 471 10.18 -28.99 -4.65
C THR A 471 11.10 -28.14 -3.77
N SER A 472 11.52 -28.65 -2.60
CA SER A 472 12.44 -27.91 -1.72
C SER A 472 13.76 -27.61 -2.40
N LYS A 473 14.32 -28.58 -3.14
CA LYS A 473 15.57 -28.39 -3.89
C LYS A 473 15.41 -27.38 -5.03
N LEU A 474 14.28 -27.42 -5.73
CA LEU A 474 13.95 -26.49 -6.80
C LEU A 474 13.79 -25.06 -6.27
N THR A 475 13.03 -24.86 -5.19
CA THR A 475 12.79 -23.52 -4.64
C THR A 475 13.98 -22.97 -3.86
N ALA A 476 14.91 -23.81 -3.39
CA ALA A 476 16.14 -23.35 -2.73
C ALA A 476 17.08 -22.58 -3.68
N GLU A 477 16.86 -22.67 -5.00
CA GLU A 477 17.58 -21.87 -6.01
C GLU A 477 16.99 -20.45 -6.17
N LEU A 478 15.87 -20.13 -5.50
CA LEU A 478 15.20 -18.83 -5.54
C LEU A 478 15.35 -18.10 -4.20
N GLU A 479 15.75 -16.82 -4.25
CA GLU A 479 15.76 -15.97 -3.06
C GLU A 479 14.32 -15.65 -2.62
N GLY A 480 14.07 -15.71 -1.31
CA GLY A 480 12.77 -15.34 -0.76
C GLY A 480 11.64 -16.32 -1.05
N VAL A 481 11.91 -17.60 -1.35
CA VAL A 481 10.85 -18.62 -1.50
C VAL A 481 10.92 -19.65 -0.38
N THR A 482 9.79 -19.94 0.26
CA THR A 482 9.65 -21.03 1.23
C THR A 482 8.44 -21.88 0.88
N VAL A 483 8.53 -23.18 1.15
CA VAL A 483 7.49 -24.17 0.85
C VAL A 483 7.03 -24.83 2.15
N HIS A 484 5.72 -24.95 2.32
CA HIS A 484 5.07 -25.43 3.54
C HIS A 484 4.11 -26.54 3.17
N TYR A 485 4.06 -27.62 3.95
CA TYR A 485 3.35 -28.83 3.55
C TYR A 485 2.26 -29.19 4.54
N SER A 486 1.11 -29.59 4.00
CA SER A 486 0.03 -30.23 4.76
C SER A 486 -0.37 -31.50 4.04
N ARG A 487 -0.62 -32.57 4.81
CA ARG A 487 -0.76 -33.93 4.26
C ARG A 487 -2.19 -34.43 4.31
N ILE A 488 -2.58 -35.14 3.26
CA ILE A 488 -3.90 -35.78 3.11
C ILE A 488 -3.69 -37.29 2.96
N ARG A 489 -4.48 -38.11 3.66
CA ARG A 489 -4.37 -39.57 3.60
C ARG A 489 -4.69 -40.09 2.19
N VAL A 490 -3.66 -40.50 1.46
CA VAL A 490 -3.75 -41.17 0.16
C VAL A 490 -2.69 -42.26 0.10
N THR A 491 -3.09 -43.51 -0.17
CA THR A 491 -2.17 -44.67 -0.15
C THR A 491 -2.17 -45.51 -1.42
N ALA A 492 -3.22 -45.44 -2.24
CA ALA A 492 -3.31 -46.20 -3.49
C ALA A 492 -4.12 -45.43 -4.53
N ILE A 493 -3.78 -45.64 -5.81
CA ILE A 493 -4.46 -45.10 -6.98
C ILE A 493 -5.10 -46.28 -7.74
N LYS A 494 -6.43 -46.36 -7.72
CA LYS A 494 -7.24 -47.38 -8.41
C LYS A 494 -8.52 -46.70 -8.93
N LEU A 495 -9.21 -47.30 -9.89
CA LEU A 495 -10.56 -46.87 -10.28
C LEU A 495 -11.61 -47.58 -9.38
N GLY A 496 -12.53 -46.82 -8.79
CA GLY A 496 -13.70 -47.34 -8.04
C GLY A 496 -14.09 -46.55 -6.77
N ASP A 497 -15.35 -46.69 -6.35
CA ASP A 497 -16.03 -45.85 -5.33
C ASP A 497 -15.32 -45.72 -3.96
N ASP A 498 -14.66 -46.78 -3.47
CA ASP A 498 -13.94 -46.72 -2.18
C ASP A 498 -12.59 -45.98 -2.26
N SER A 499 -12.02 -45.84 -3.47
CA SER A 499 -10.75 -45.14 -3.69
C SER A 499 -10.93 -43.62 -3.85
N ASP A 500 -12.08 -43.17 -4.36
CA ASP A 500 -12.42 -41.76 -4.58
C ASP A 500 -12.69 -41.00 -3.27
N ARG A 501 -13.12 -41.71 -2.22
CA ARG A 501 -13.32 -41.11 -0.87
C ARG A 501 -12.03 -40.50 -0.29
N GLN A 502 -10.85 -40.94 -0.73
CA GLN A 502 -9.56 -40.37 -0.33
C GLN A 502 -9.36 -38.93 -0.86
N PHE A 503 -10.17 -38.51 -1.84
CA PHE A 503 -10.14 -37.18 -2.47
C PHE A 503 -11.35 -36.33 -2.05
N SER A 504 -11.86 -36.51 -0.84
CA SER A 504 -12.91 -35.65 -0.30
C SER A 504 -12.46 -34.19 -0.28
N VAL A 505 -13.23 -33.30 -0.94
CA VAL A 505 -12.98 -31.86 -0.98
C VAL A 505 -12.90 -31.27 0.44
N ASP A 506 -13.75 -31.74 1.36
CA ASP A 506 -13.76 -31.23 2.74
C ASP A 506 -12.45 -31.55 3.47
N ALA A 507 -11.89 -32.76 3.29
CA ALA A 507 -10.61 -33.12 3.89
C ALA A 507 -9.45 -32.28 3.33
N MET A 508 -9.51 -31.93 2.04
CA MET A 508 -8.52 -31.04 1.41
C MET A 508 -8.63 -29.62 1.93
N VAL A 509 -9.86 -29.12 2.12
CA VAL A 509 -10.12 -27.79 2.68
C VAL A 509 -9.60 -27.69 4.11
N GLU A 510 -9.81 -28.70 4.96
CA GLU A 510 -9.28 -28.69 6.33
C GLU A 510 -7.75 -28.70 6.35
N ALA A 511 -7.11 -29.49 5.47
CA ALA A 511 -5.67 -29.45 5.31
C ALA A 511 -5.17 -28.08 4.77
N ALA A 512 -5.97 -27.41 3.93
CA ALA A 512 -5.68 -26.08 3.40
C ALA A 512 -5.77 -24.99 4.47
N LYS A 513 -6.71 -25.10 5.42
CA LYS A 513 -6.82 -24.20 6.57
C LYS A 513 -5.56 -24.22 7.43
N LEU A 514 -4.94 -25.38 7.64
CA LEU A 514 -3.66 -25.49 8.34
C LEU A 514 -2.53 -24.74 7.61
N LEU A 515 -2.53 -24.74 6.27
CA LEU A 515 -1.58 -23.94 5.48
C LEU A 515 -1.91 -22.45 5.56
N ALA A 516 -3.19 -22.09 5.61
CA ALA A 516 -3.61 -20.70 5.78
C ALA A 516 -3.13 -20.11 7.11
N ASP A 517 -3.07 -20.90 8.19
CA ASP A 517 -2.49 -20.48 9.47
C ASP A 517 -1.00 -20.11 9.35
N ALA A 518 -0.26 -20.75 8.42
CA ALA A 518 1.12 -20.40 8.10
C ALA A 518 1.24 -19.13 7.21
N LEU A 519 0.11 -18.51 6.86
CA LEU A 519 0.00 -17.33 6.02
C LEU A 519 0.71 -17.53 4.67
N VAL A 520 0.46 -18.68 4.04
CA VAL A 520 0.92 -18.95 2.68
C VAL A 520 0.24 -18.02 1.67
N ASP A 521 0.93 -17.72 0.58
CA ASP A 521 0.48 -16.81 -0.48
C ASP A 521 -0.30 -17.53 -1.58
N VAL A 522 -0.04 -18.84 -1.77
CA VAL A 522 -0.72 -19.71 -2.72
C VAL A 522 -0.87 -21.10 -2.10
N ILE A 523 -2.01 -21.76 -2.31
CA ILE A 523 -2.23 -23.16 -1.92
C ILE A 523 -2.34 -24.04 -3.16
N VAL A 524 -1.62 -25.16 -3.15
CA VAL A 524 -1.53 -26.04 -4.32
C VAL A 524 -1.80 -27.48 -3.94
N TRP A 525 -2.73 -28.12 -4.65
CA TRP A 525 -2.93 -29.56 -4.55
C TRP A 525 -1.99 -30.32 -5.48
N ASN A 526 -1.05 -31.08 -4.88
CA ASN A 526 -0.06 -31.89 -5.59
C ASN A 526 -0.56 -33.31 -5.87
N GLY A 527 -1.84 -33.44 -6.23
CA GLY A 527 -2.42 -34.67 -6.73
C GLY A 527 -2.79 -34.53 -8.20
N THR A 528 -2.52 -35.57 -8.97
CA THR A 528 -2.88 -35.66 -10.39
C THR A 528 -4.25 -36.31 -10.62
N ALA A 529 -5.02 -36.55 -9.55
CA ALA A 529 -6.31 -37.25 -9.60
C ALA A 529 -7.34 -36.55 -10.48
N GLY A 530 -7.32 -35.22 -10.56
CA GLY A 530 -8.14 -34.47 -11.51
C GLY A 530 -7.93 -34.88 -12.97
N SER A 531 -6.76 -35.45 -13.31
CA SER A 531 -6.48 -35.93 -14.67
C SER A 531 -7.36 -37.13 -15.09
N TRP A 532 -7.90 -37.92 -14.15
CA TRP A 532 -8.87 -38.98 -14.45
C TRP A 532 -10.28 -38.72 -13.88
N LEU A 533 -10.40 -37.97 -12.77
CA LEU A 533 -11.68 -37.55 -12.20
C LEU A 533 -12.37 -36.48 -13.09
N GLY A 534 -11.59 -35.57 -13.67
CA GLY A 534 -12.06 -34.51 -14.58
C GLY A 534 -11.76 -33.10 -14.06
N ARG A 535 -11.67 -32.14 -14.99
CA ARG A 535 -11.33 -30.73 -14.73
C ARG A 535 -12.28 -30.04 -13.74
N ASP A 536 -13.58 -30.33 -13.82
CA ASP A 536 -14.59 -29.68 -12.97
C ASP A 536 -14.37 -29.94 -11.46
N TYR A 537 -13.84 -31.12 -11.11
CA TYR A 537 -13.49 -31.44 -9.73
C TYR A 537 -12.39 -30.51 -9.19
N ASP A 538 -11.33 -30.27 -9.97
CA ASP A 538 -10.22 -29.42 -9.56
C ASP A 538 -10.61 -27.94 -9.50
N ILE A 539 -11.51 -27.49 -10.40
CA ILE A 539 -12.10 -26.15 -10.35
C ILE A 539 -12.88 -25.96 -9.06
N GLU A 540 -13.74 -26.92 -8.72
CA GLU A 540 -14.55 -26.87 -7.50
C GLU A 540 -13.68 -26.90 -6.23
N LEU A 541 -12.66 -27.76 -6.19
CA LEU A 541 -11.68 -27.80 -5.10
C LEU A 541 -10.99 -26.44 -4.92
N CYS A 542 -10.49 -25.84 -6.00
CA CYS A 542 -9.83 -24.53 -5.95
C CYS A 542 -10.79 -23.43 -5.48
N ARG A 543 -12.05 -23.46 -5.94
CA ARG A 543 -13.10 -22.52 -5.50
C ARG A 543 -13.34 -22.65 -4.00
N ARG A 544 -13.55 -23.85 -3.49
CA ARG A 544 -13.77 -24.12 -2.05
C ARG A 544 -12.59 -23.70 -1.18
N ILE A 545 -11.35 -24.00 -1.59
CA ILE A 545 -10.16 -23.54 -0.86
C ILE A 545 -10.12 -22.01 -0.79
N ARG A 546 -10.36 -21.32 -1.92
CA ARG A 546 -10.35 -19.84 -1.97
C ARG A 546 -11.43 -19.22 -1.10
N GLU A 547 -12.64 -19.78 -1.09
CA GLU A 547 -13.75 -19.28 -0.26
C GLU A 547 -13.46 -19.39 1.23
N GLU A 548 -12.84 -20.49 1.66
CA GLU A 548 -12.60 -20.80 3.07
C GLU A 548 -11.33 -20.13 3.62
N THR A 549 -10.34 -19.87 2.78
CA THR A 549 -9.03 -19.35 3.20
C THR A 549 -8.75 -17.91 2.73
N GLY A 550 -9.43 -17.46 1.67
CA GLY A 550 -9.11 -16.20 0.99
C GLY A 550 -7.76 -16.22 0.24
N ILE A 551 -7.16 -17.40 0.03
CA ILE A 551 -5.84 -17.58 -0.61
C ILE A 551 -6.02 -18.17 -2.01
N PRO A 552 -5.33 -17.65 -3.06
CA PRO A 552 -5.32 -18.25 -4.39
C PRO A 552 -4.95 -19.74 -4.36
N ALA A 553 -5.69 -20.54 -5.12
CA ALA A 553 -5.51 -21.99 -5.17
C ALA A 553 -5.39 -22.53 -6.60
N THR A 554 -4.61 -23.60 -6.78
CA THR A 554 -4.49 -24.37 -8.03
C THR A 554 -4.22 -25.86 -7.75
N THR A 555 -4.21 -26.69 -8.79
CA THR A 555 -3.90 -28.13 -8.73
C THR A 555 -2.87 -28.50 -9.80
N SER A 556 -2.22 -29.65 -9.66
CA SER A 556 -1.33 -30.18 -10.70
C SER A 556 -2.03 -30.32 -12.06
N THR A 557 -3.29 -30.79 -12.12
CA THR A 557 -4.03 -30.93 -13.39
C THR A 557 -4.28 -29.57 -14.05
N LEU A 558 -4.75 -28.58 -13.29
CA LEU A 558 -4.99 -27.23 -13.83
C LEU A 558 -3.68 -26.57 -14.27
N ALA A 559 -2.59 -26.82 -13.57
CA ALA A 559 -1.26 -26.35 -13.96
C ALA A 559 -0.80 -26.97 -15.29
N PHE A 560 -1.06 -28.27 -15.53
CA PHE A 560 -0.81 -28.90 -16.83
C PHE A 560 -1.63 -28.28 -17.96
N GLU A 561 -2.93 -28.07 -17.75
CA GLU A 561 -3.80 -27.47 -18.77
C GLU A 561 -3.36 -26.05 -19.13
N GLU A 562 -2.94 -25.27 -18.14
CA GLU A 562 -2.37 -23.95 -18.35
C GLU A 562 -1.05 -24.02 -19.13
N ALA A 563 -0.17 -24.98 -18.80
CA ALA A 563 1.08 -25.21 -19.52
C ALA A 563 0.83 -25.61 -20.99
N TYR A 564 -0.12 -26.51 -21.26
CA TYR A 564 -0.49 -26.89 -22.62
C TYR A 564 -1.00 -25.70 -23.42
N SER A 565 -1.82 -24.85 -22.80
CA SER A 565 -2.32 -23.61 -23.42
C SER A 565 -1.18 -22.65 -23.76
N ALA A 566 -0.28 -22.40 -22.81
CA ALA A 566 0.87 -21.49 -22.98
C ALA A 566 1.82 -21.97 -24.08
N LEU A 567 2.06 -23.28 -24.16
CA LEU A 567 2.89 -23.91 -25.19
C LEU A 567 2.16 -24.11 -26.53
N LYS A 568 0.85 -23.89 -26.57
CA LYS A 568 -0.03 -24.24 -27.71
C LYS A 568 0.05 -25.73 -28.08
N ALA A 569 0.36 -26.59 -27.10
CA ALA A 569 0.38 -28.03 -27.29
C ALA A 569 -1.04 -28.55 -27.49
N ARG A 570 -1.25 -29.35 -28.53
CA ARG A 570 -2.55 -29.99 -28.86
C ARG A 570 -2.48 -31.50 -28.76
N ARG A 571 -1.28 -32.06 -28.78
CA ARG A 571 -1.03 -33.50 -28.71
C ARG A 571 0.12 -33.78 -27.76
N ILE A 572 -0.13 -34.53 -26.68
CA ILE A 572 0.89 -34.84 -25.68
C ILE A 572 1.36 -36.30 -25.75
N GLY A 573 2.57 -36.56 -25.28
CA GLY A 573 3.06 -37.89 -24.94
C GLY A 573 2.86 -38.13 -23.44
N LEU A 574 2.06 -39.12 -23.04
CA LEU A 574 1.71 -39.33 -21.62
C LEU A 574 2.59 -40.40 -20.97
N VAL A 575 3.28 -40.07 -19.88
CA VAL A 575 4.06 -41.01 -19.06
C VAL A 575 3.53 -41.00 -17.64
N THR A 576 3.27 -42.18 -17.05
CA THR A 576 2.79 -42.30 -15.67
C THR A 576 3.34 -43.58 -15.01
N PRO A 577 3.28 -43.73 -13.67
CA PRO A 577 3.50 -45.03 -13.03
C PRO A 577 2.29 -45.95 -13.08
N TYR A 578 1.12 -45.46 -13.50
CA TYR A 578 -0.17 -46.08 -13.19
C TYR A 578 -0.45 -47.35 -14.00
N THR A 579 -1.58 -47.99 -13.72
CA THR A 579 -2.12 -49.06 -14.54
C THR A 579 -2.64 -48.53 -15.88
N VAL A 580 -2.72 -49.40 -16.88
CA VAL A 580 -3.10 -49.04 -18.26
C VAL A 580 -4.49 -48.39 -18.31
N ASP A 581 -5.44 -48.92 -17.54
CA ASP A 581 -6.81 -48.40 -17.44
C ASP A 581 -6.87 -46.97 -16.89
N VAL A 582 -5.98 -46.61 -15.94
CA VAL A 582 -5.87 -45.24 -15.45
C VAL A 582 -5.31 -44.32 -16.54
N ASN A 583 -4.30 -44.76 -17.30
CA ASN A 583 -3.77 -43.98 -18.42
C ASN A 583 -4.81 -43.76 -19.52
N GLU A 584 -5.53 -44.80 -19.91
CA GLU A 584 -6.61 -44.70 -20.89
C GLU A 584 -7.67 -43.69 -20.43
N ARG A 585 -8.03 -43.70 -19.14
CA ARG A 585 -8.94 -42.70 -18.59
C ARG A 585 -8.37 -41.28 -18.59
N ILE A 586 -7.08 -41.09 -18.31
CA ILE A 586 -6.43 -39.76 -18.41
C ILE A 586 -6.48 -39.26 -19.86
N VAL A 587 -6.17 -40.12 -20.83
CA VAL A 587 -6.23 -39.80 -22.26
C VAL A 587 -7.65 -39.41 -22.68
N GLU A 588 -8.65 -40.16 -22.22
CA GLU A 588 -10.07 -39.86 -22.47
C GLU A 588 -10.45 -38.47 -21.92
N ARG A 589 -10.08 -38.16 -20.66
CA ARG A 589 -10.39 -36.87 -20.02
C ARG A 589 -9.70 -35.69 -20.68
N TYR A 590 -8.43 -35.82 -21.04
CA TYR A 590 -7.71 -34.76 -21.75
C TYR A 590 -8.27 -34.53 -23.15
N SER A 591 -8.73 -35.58 -23.83
CA SER A 591 -9.39 -35.47 -25.13
C SER A 591 -10.68 -34.63 -25.05
N LEU A 592 -11.46 -34.79 -23.98
CA LEU A 592 -12.65 -33.95 -23.72
C LEU A 592 -12.29 -32.47 -23.51
N SER A 593 -11.07 -32.18 -23.06
CA SER A 593 -10.54 -30.82 -22.87
C SER A 593 -9.77 -30.30 -24.10
N GLY A 594 -9.84 -31.02 -25.22
CA GLY A 594 -9.21 -30.62 -26.48
C GLY A 594 -7.72 -30.92 -26.60
N ILE A 595 -7.18 -31.79 -25.72
CA ILE A 595 -5.78 -32.23 -25.73
C ILE A 595 -5.73 -33.71 -26.15
N GLY A 596 -5.20 -33.97 -27.34
CA GLY A 596 -4.99 -35.33 -27.83
C GLY A 596 -3.75 -36.00 -27.22
N CYS A 597 -3.64 -37.32 -27.38
CA CYS A 597 -2.47 -38.10 -26.95
C CYS A 597 -1.81 -38.77 -28.16
N ALA A 598 -0.52 -38.53 -28.39
CA ALA A 598 0.25 -39.17 -29.46
C ALA A 598 0.54 -40.65 -29.12
N ALA A 599 1.01 -40.87 -27.89
CA ALA A 599 1.26 -42.17 -27.31
C ALA A 599 1.28 -42.05 -25.78
N HIS A 600 0.99 -43.14 -25.09
CA HIS A 600 1.18 -43.23 -23.64
C HIS A 600 2.06 -44.43 -23.24
N ARG A 601 2.78 -44.29 -22.12
CA ARG A 601 3.56 -45.34 -21.47
C ARG A 601 3.31 -45.34 -19.96
N CYS A 602 3.38 -46.51 -19.35
CA CYS A 602 3.20 -46.63 -17.91
C CYS A 602 3.92 -47.84 -17.29
N SER A 603 4.22 -47.75 -16.00
CA SER A 603 4.87 -48.80 -15.21
C SER A 603 3.91 -49.84 -14.61
N GLY A 604 2.59 -49.65 -14.72
CA GLY A 604 1.59 -50.65 -14.30
C GLY A 604 1.36 -50.75 -12.78
N LEU A 605 1.77 -49.73 -12.01
CA LEU A 605 1.72 -49.70 -10.55
C LEU A 605 0.42 -49.06 -10.04
N HIS A 606 0.05 -49.36 -8.79
CA HIS A 606 -1.16 -48.80 -8.16
C HIS A 606 -0.99 -48.40 -6.68
N VAL A 607 0.12 -48.77 -6.03
CA VAL A 607 0.43 -48.37 -4.65
C VAL A 607 1.30 -47.13 -4.71
N ASN A 608 0.89 -46.04 -4.04
CA ASN A 608 1.51 -44.73 -4.28
C ASN A 608 2.99 -44.68 -3.86
N GLU A 609 3.37 -45.37 -2.79
CA GLU A 609 4.78 -45.48 -2.36
C GLU A 609 5.68 -46.09 -3.45
N GLN A 610 5.19 -47.06 -4.21
CA GLN A 610 5.97 -47.74 -5.26
C GLN A 610 6.36 -46.81 -6.42
N PHE A 611 5.60 -45.74 -6.64
CA PHE A 611 5.85 -44.78 -7.73
C PHE A 611 7.21 -44.09 -7.57
N ALA A 612 7.66 -43.88 -6.33
CA ALA A 612 8.96 -43.28 -6.03
C ALA A 612 10.14 -44.19 -6.41
N ASN A 613 9.89 -45.49 -6.59
CA ASN A 613 10.90 -46.50 -6.89
C ASN A 613 11.10 -46.74 -8.39
N VAL A 614 10.32 -46.09 -9.27
CA VAL A 614 10.53 -46.17 -10.72
C VAL A 614 11.84 -45.46 -11.06
N GLY A 615 12.78 -46.19 -11.67
CA GLY A 615 14.13 -45.69 -11.93
C GLY A 615 14.21 -44.69 -13.08
N PHE A 616 15.20 -43.81 -13.06
CA PHE A 616 15.41 -42.79 -14.10
C PHE A 616 15.60 -43.37 -15.51
N GLU A 617 16.19 -44.57 -15.64
CA GLU A 617 16.35 -45.25 -16.93
C GLU A 617 14.99 -45.66 -17.52
N GLU A 618 14.09 -46.19 -16.69
CA GLU A 618 12.74 -46.57 -17.11
C GLU A 618 11.91 -45.33 -17.48
N ILE A 619 11.93 -44.31 -16.63
CA ILE A 619 11.24 -43.03 -16.89
C ILE A 619 11.74 -42.43 -18.21
N GLY A 620 13.06 -42.38 -18.39
CA GLY A 620 13.72 -41.87 -19.58
C GLY A 620 13.33 -42.64 -20.85
N SER A 621 13.30 -43.97 -20.78
CA SER A 621 12.85 -44.82 -21.89
C SER A 621 11.38 -44.58 -22.25
N MET A 622 10.51 -44.36 -21.26
CA MET A 622 9.12 -43.99 -21.52
C MET A 622 8.99 -42.61 -22.17
N ILE A 623 9.78 -41.62 -21.73
CA ILE A 623 9.83 -40.28 -22.33
C ILE A 623 10.27 -40.37 -23.80
N ASP A 624 11.35 -41.12 -24.09
CA ASP A 624 11.85 -41.32 -25.45
C ASP A 624 10.75 -41.87 -26.37
N GLN A 625 10.07 -42.93 -25.93
CA GLN A 625 9.05 -43.61 -26.73
C GLN A 625 7.84 -42.73 -27.05
N VAL A 626 7.43 -41.85 -26.13
CA VAL A 626 6.28 -40.95 -26.38
C VAL A 626 6.68 -39.69 -27.14
N ALA A 627 7.92 -39.21 -26.99
CA ALA A 627 8.46 -38.10 -27.79
C ALA A 627 8.60 -38.49 -29.26
N GLU A 628 9.15 -39.68 -29.55
CA GLU A 628 9.32 -40.22 -30.90
C GLU A 628 8.00 -40.50 -31.62
N ALA A 629 6.88 -40.58 -30.89
CA ALA A 629 5.54 -40.75 -31.44
C ALA A 629 4.92 -39.46 -32.03
N GLY A 630 5.65 -38.34 -32.02
CA GLY A 630 5.20 -37.06 -32.59
C GLY A 630 4.29 -36.26 -31.67
N ALA A 631 4.65 -36.18 -30.38
CA ALA A 631 4.02 -35.29 -29.41
C ALA A 631 4.54 -33.86 -29.52
N ASP A 632 3.68 -32.87 -29.22
CA ASP A 632 4.07 -31.46 -29.09
C ASP A 632 4.78 -31.18 -27.76
N ALA A 633 4.48 -31.98 -26.74
CA ALA A 633 5.11 -31.97 -25.42
C ALA A 633 4.94 -33.33 -24.74
N VAL A 634 5.88 -33.72 -23.88
CA VAL A 634 5.75 -34.91 -23.02
C VAL A 634 5.19 -34.48 -21.67
N ALA A 635 4.18 -35.19 -21.15
CA ALA A 635 3.62 -34.97 -19.83
C ALA A 635 3.89 -36.18 -18.94
N VAL A 636 4.70 -35.99 -17.90
CA VAL A 636 4.93 -37.00 -16.85
C VAL A 636 3.97 -36.73 -15.70
N VAL A 637 2.86 -37.47 -15.67
CA VAL A 637 1.72 -37.22 -14.78
C VAL A 637 1.78 -38.13 -13.56
N CYS A 638 2.60 -37.74 -12.57
CA CYS A 638 2.57 -38.22 -11.18
C CYS A 638 3.54 -37.41 -10.32
N THR A 639 3.07 -36.83 -9.20
CA THR A 639 3.94 -36.08 -8.27
C THR A 639 4.81 -36.98 -7.38
N ASN A 640 4.64 -38.31 -7.44
CA ASN A 640 5.48 -39.27 -6.72
C ASN A 640 6.39 -40.10 -7.64
N MET A 641 6.45 -39.78 -8.94
CA MET A 641 7.44 -40.34 -9.89
C MET A 641 8.50 -39.27 -10.13
N ASN A 642 9.78 -39.59 -9.89
CA ASN A 642 10.85 -38.60 -9.92
C ASN A 642 11.35 -38.32 -11.35
N ALA A 643 10.62 -37.49 -12.10
CA ALA A 643 11.00 -37.09 -13.46
C ALA A 643 11.53 -35.65 -13.57
N ALA A 644 11.32 -34.81 -12.55
CA ALA A 644 11.71 -33.39 -12.55
C ALA A 644 13.17 -33.14 -12.97
N SER A 645 14.10 -33.95 -12.47
CA SER A 645 15.54 -33.80 -12.78
C SER A 645 15.92 -34.27 -14.19
N LEU A 646 15.02 -34.92 -14.93
CA LEU A 646 15.25 -35.36 -16.31
C LEU A 646 14.77 -34.33 -17.32
N ALA A 647 13.86 -33.42 -16.95
CA ALA A 647 13.14 -32.54 -17.87
C ALA A 647 14.09 -31.80 -18.83
N ALA A 648 15.02 -30.99 -18.31
CA ALA A 648 15.93 -30.19 -19.13
C ALA A 648 16.78 -31.02 -20.12
N ALA A 649 17.31 -32.17 -19.68
CA ALA A 649 18.14 -33.02 -20.52
C ALA A 649 17.35 -33.70 -21.65
N TYR A 650 16.10 -34.09 -21.37
CA TYR A 650 15.24 -34.71 -22.38
C TYR A 650 14.60 -33.68 -23.32
N GLU A 651 14.36 -32.46 -22.86
CA GLU A 651 14.00 -31.33 -23.73
C GLU A 651 15.12 -31.02 -24.72
N GLU A 652 16.37 -30.96 -24.26
CA GLU A 652 17.53 -30.77 -25.13
C GLU A 652 17.66 -31.90 -26.16
N LYS A 653 17.42 -33.15 -25.73
CA LYS A 653 17.48 -34.34 -26.59
C LYS A 653 16.42 -34.35 -27.69
N HIS A 654 15.16 -34.03 -27.35
CA HIS A 654 14.02 -34.20 -28.25
C HIS A 654 13.53 -32.91 -28.92
N GLY A 655 13.97 -31.75 -28.44
CA GLY A 655 13.54 -30.45 -28.96
C GLY A 655 12.08 -30.09 -28.68
N ILE A 656 11.42 -30.82 -27.76
CA ILE A 656 10.05 -30.56 -27.30
C ILE A 656 10.00 -30.46 -25.77
N PRO A 657 9.06 -29.69 -25.18
CA PRO A 657 8.94 -29.55 -23.73
C PRO A 657 8.68 -30.89 -23.01
N VAL A 658 9.28 -31.07 -21.83
CA VAL A 658 9.07 -32.23 -20.95
C VAL A 658 8.50 -31.73 -19.63
N LEU A 659 7.21 -31.93 -19.47
CA LEU A 659 6.40 -31.40 -18.38
C LEU A 659 6.26 -32.45 -17.27
N ASP A 660 7.11 -32.34 -16.26
CA ASP A 660 7.00 -33.12 -15.02
C ASP A 660 5.97 -32.50 -14.06
N SER A 661 5.22 -33.35 -13.36
CA SER A 661 4.16 -32.90 -12.45
C SER A 661 4.66 -32.00 -11.33
N VAL A 662 5.82 -32.30 -10.72
CA VAL A 662 6.36 -31.46 -9.64
C VAL A 662 6.78 -30.09 -10.19
N SER A 663 7.46 -30.09 -11.35
CA SER A 663 7.99 -28.90 -12.00
C SER A 663 6.88 -27.97 -12.51
N VAL A 664 5.88 -28.51 -13.22
CA VAL A 664 4.70 -27.75 -13.70
C VAL A 664 3.89 -27.18 -12.54
N THR A 665 3.71 -27.97 -11.48
CA THR A 665 2.97 -27.52 -10.30
C THR A 665 3.71 -26.39 -9.57
N ALA A 666 5.03 -26.51 -9.41
CA ALA A 666 5.86 -25.45 -8.84
C ALA A 666 5.86 -24.18 -9.71
N TRP A 667 5.97 -24.32 -11.04
CA TRP A 667 5.89 -23.20 -11.99
C TRP A 667 4.59 -22.41 -11.81
N GLN A 668 3.44 -23.08 -11.81
CA GLN A 668 2.16 -22.40 -11.65
C GLN A 668 2.02 -21.77 -10.26
N ALA A 669 2.54 -22.42 -9.21
CA ALA A 669 2.55 -21.86 -7.86
C ALA A 669 3.36 -20.56 -7.77
N LEU A 670 4.57 -20.58 -8.33
CA LEU A 670 5.47 -19.42 -8.39
C LEU A 670 4.86 -18.30 -9.21
N ARG A 671 4.21 -18.62 -10.33
CA ARG A 671 3.50 -17.63 -11.16
C ARG A 671 2.34 -16.97 -10.42
N LEU A 672 1.52 -17.75 -9.71
CA LEU A 672 0.45 -17.22 -8.87
C LEU A 672 0.99 -16.37 -7.71
N ALA A 673 2.20 -16.66 -7.23
CA ALA A 673 2.90 -15.88 -6.22
C ALA A 673 3.70 -14.70 -6.82
N ALA A 674 3.61 -14.45 -8.13
CA ALA A 674 4.36 -13.43 -8.86
C ALA A 674 5.90 -13.50 -8.68
N VAL A 675 6.44 -14.71 -8.55
CA VAL A 675 7.89 -14.97 -8.46
C VAL A 675 8.46 -15.26 -9.85
N ASP A 676 9.54 -14.55 -10.23
CA ASP A 676 10.30 -14.88 -11.44
C ASP A 676 11.13 -16.15 -11.19
N ALA A 677 10.78 -17.20 -11.93
CA ALA A 677 11.38 -18.53 -11.81
C ALA A 677 12.25 -18.89 -13.02
N SER A 678 12.53 -17.95 -13.93
CA SER A 678 13.22 -18.21 -15.21
C SER A 678 14.61 -18.81 -15.06
N SER A 679 15.30 -18.55 -13.94
CA SER A 679 16.59 -19.14 -13.58
C SER A 679 16.57 -20.67 -13.45
N LEU A 680 15.41 -21.26 -13.15
CA LEU A 680 15.25 -22.70 -12.95
C LEU A 680 15.26 -23.50 -14.25
N ALA A 681 15.05 -22.84 -15.39
CA ALA A 681 14.78 -23.50 -16.66
C ALA A 681 15.90 -24.46 -17.11
N ASN A 682 17.15 -24.08 -16.88
CA ASN A 682 18.32 -24.87 -17.30
C ASN A 682 18.42 -26.23 -16.59
N ARG A 683 17.77 -26.39 -15.44
CA ARG A 683 17.85 -27.61 -14.62
C ARG A 683 16.54 -28.36 -14.52
N TRP A 684 15.43 -27.63 -14.45
CA TRP A 684 14.11 -28.17 -14.15
C TRP A 684 13.15 -28.12 -15.35
N GLY A 685 13.63 -27.69 -16.52
CA GLY A 685 12.89 -27.68 -17.79
C GLY A 685 12.42 -26.28 -18.21
N GLY A 686 12.23 -26.10 -19.51
CA GLY A 686 11.87 -24.85 -20.18
C GLY A 686 10.51 -24.30 -19.79
N ILE A 687 9.67 -25.06 -19.08
CA ILE A 687 8.40 -24.57 -18.52
C ILE A 687 8.58 -23.29 -17.69
N PHE A 688 9.70 -23.15 -16.97
CA PHE A 688 9.99 -21.98 -16.14
C PHE A 688 10.30 -20.70 -16.94
N GLN A 689 10.47 -20.79 -18.27
CA GLN A 689 10.59 -19.63 -19.16
C GLN A 689 9.23 -19.05 -19.58
N LEU A 690 8.13 -19.77 -19.35
CA LEU A 690 6.79 -19.32 -19.72
C LEU A 690 6.28 -18.26 -18.73
N LYS A 691 5.78 -17.15 -19.29
CA LYS A 691 5.23 -16.01 -18.55
C LYS A 691 3.73 -16.15 -18.30
#